data_AF-A0A383R6X2-F1
#
_entry.id   AF-A0A383R6X2-F1
#
_cell.length_a   1.000
_cell.length_b   1.000
_cell.length_c   1.000
_cell.angle_alpha   90.00
_cell.angle_beta   90.00
_cell.angle_gamma   90.00
#
_symmetry.space_group_name_H-M   'P 1'
#
loop_
_entity.id
_entity.type
_entity.pdbx_description
1 polymer ?
#
loop_
_entity_poly.entity_id
_entity_poly.type
_entity_poly.pdbx_seq_one_letter_code
_entity_poly.pdbx_strand_id
1 'polypeptide(L)'
;MKHPLRLFLSFMILLISMPAMTSYALHIPDKDGHVLDTASMLSSTARSSLEHEAAQGPLAFYIVTLNSLNGDSPSQAATAIYQQWKLGSDEVLILISKQDQRIEMNFNNPALQEQMDAEASRASGSAALKQFVDTHFIPYAKKGDFAKAVSELMSASNTLAANSGNTNNGLTPIGQSHGQQSSSSWLWIALVIAIVLLVLIILYLVRMMQTVKRLQTDIPNLMVQTNHALESIRTIRDLSQGATLQQATEAGAQSEKSIIRLHEMKQYAASIGWQQCLQPRTRSELKRLNTELQAMTTQTQQLTAQIEHIHQLDLNLKRTIADAVQRVEHISTSIQADQASRSWPLEDLLRRQESISAELLSSKQLEVFDPIQSEQRVIHVNEEIQRLEQDQQSVSRYAEQYQRFPEQMNHSRNSISQITQEHRLKLVRIDPYGKIEEAQQSNEQMLDRLKHGDIPATAQHAERASQLLAEAVQITQRLADLKLKNARDIQSIVTKLSQYAAQDRELSVLTARAQTQYRGKHWEQAWRQYREELQAVDAVQSSLSRVTQWCDEDVQEYEQARSELDHILTILQKLDQAAEHYSDLIRKLDNKLEEAKQMQASAEDSFAQGLHTISRHRIYSNWQQQEKSLAAMQSSIRQLLAQQPYDMDLLTETGTRFMNEANQFLSAIERAAIQKQNVEQELARMEQQYHSSSARYGSRLNVHQYGSQFSSISTDVDRLMHNGAYDEAARKAAALAGILTAMEQAYESIIRQERQQEEAASRQAANRNTSSNSSGGSSWGNNNNSNSSGGSSW
;
A
#
# COMPACT_ATOMS: atom_id res chain seq x y z
N MET A 1 -47.37 40.62 -32.15
CA MET A 1 -46.76 40.19 -30.87
C MET A 1 -47.01 38.70 -30.55
N LYS A 2 -46.82 37.77 -31.51
CA LYS A 2 -47.04 36.31 -31.28
C LYS A 2 -45.81 35.43 -31.53
N HIS A 3 -44.69 36.01 -31.99
CA HIS A 3 -43.44 35.29 -32.24
C HIS A 3 -42.45 35.18 -31.06
N PRO A 4 -42.35 36.12 -30.10
CA PRO A 4 -41.34 35.98 -29.03
C PRO A 4 -41.70 34.84 -28.05
N LEU A 5 -42.99 34.57 -27.85
CA LEU A 5 -43.46 33.50 -26.96
C LEU A 5 -43.16 32.10 -27.52
N ARG A 6 -43.21 31.92 -28.85
CA ARG A 6 -42.88 30.63 -29.50
C ARG A 6 -41.38 30.36 -29.52
N LEU A 7 -40.56 31.41 -29.67
CA LEU A 7 -39.11 31.28 -29.61
C LEU A 7 -38.63 30.96 -28.19
N PHE A 8 -39.24 31.59 -27.18
CA PHE A 8 -38.95 31.30 -25.77
C PHE A 8 -39.37 29.88 -25.37
N LEU A 9 -40.54 29.41 -25.81
CA LEU A 9 -41.01 28.06 -25.52
C LEU A 9 -40.14 26.98 -26.20
N SER A 10 -39.68 27.24 -27.44
CA SER A 10 -38.78 26.32 -28.15
C SER A 10 -37.39 26.28 -27.52
N PHE A 11 -36.89 27.40 -27.00
CA PHE A 11 -35.61 27.46 -26.29
C PHE A 11 -35.69 26.74 -24.93
N MET A 12 -36.83 26.85 -24.24
CA MET A 12 -37.05 26.16 -22.97
C MET A 12 -37.18 24.63 -23.14
N ILE A 13 -37.81 24.16 -24.22
CA ILE A 13 -37.90 22.73 -24.54
C ILE A 13 -36.53 22.17 -24.96
N LEU A 14 -35.71 22.95 -25.66
CA LEU A 14 -34.33 22.56 -26.02
C LEU A 14 -33.41 22.46 -24.79
N LEU A 15 -33.60 23.31 -23.78
CA LEU A 15 -32.86 23.27 -22.52
C LEU A 15 -33.24 22.09 -21.63
N ILE A 16 -34.46 21.54 -21.76
CA ILE A 16 -34.93 20.37 -21.01
C ILE A 16 -34.57 19.05 -21.73
N SER A 17 -34.27 19.11 -23.04
CA SER A 17 -33.84 17.93 -23.82
C SER A 17 -32.33 17.69 -23.84
N MET A 18 -31.53 18.50 -23.15
CA MET A 18 -30.14 18.10 -22.91
C MET A 18 -30.16 16.91 -21.95
N PRO A 19 -29.62 15.73 -22.34
CA PRO A 19 -29.50 14.61 -21.42
C PRO A 19 -28.74 15.12 -20.21
N ALA A 20 -29.38 15.09 -19.04
CA ALA A 20 -28.68 15.26 -17.78
C ALA A 20 -27.48 14.31 -17.85
N MET A 21 -26.26 14.86 -17.80
CA MET A 21 -25.07 14.05 -17.59
C MET A 21 -25.29 13.40 -16.23
N THR A 22 -25.90 12.22 -16.21
CA THR A 22 -25.99 11.38 -15.05
C THR A 22 -24.56 11.04 -14.72
N SER A 23 -24.01 11.69 -13.69
CA SER A 23 -22.82 11.21 -13.00
C SER A 23 -23.09 9.75 -12.66
N TYR A 24 -22.47 8.83 -13.39
CA TYR A 24 -22.51 7.42 -13.07
C TYR A 24 -21.77 7.27 -11.74
N ALA A 25 -22.52 7.22 -10.64
CA ALA A 25 -21.95 6.92 -9.34
C ALA A 25 -21.21 5.58 -9.45
N LEU A 26 -19.94 5.55 -9.05
CA LEU A 26 -19.16 4.32 -8.99
C LEU A 26 -19.94 3.26 -8.22
N HIS A 27 -20.21 2.13 -8.87
CA HIS A 27 -20.84 0.99 -8.20
C HIS A 27 -19.83 0.39 -7.23
N ILE A 28 -20.00 0.68 -5.95
CA ILE A 28 -19.16 0.12 -4.89
C ILE A 28 -19.62 -1.32 -4.64
N PRO A 29 -18.75 -2.31 -4.82
CA PRO A 29 -19.12 -3.69 -4.61
C PRO A 29 -19.32 -4.01 -3.12
N ASP A 30 -20.14 -5.03 -2.86
CA ASP A 30 -20.32 -5.56 -1.51
C ASP A 30 -19.05 -6.26 -1.01
N LYS A 31 -18.83 -6.19 0.30
CA LYS A 31 -17.69 -6.83 0.97
C LYS A 31 -17.87 -8.35 0.94
N ASP A 32 -17.03 -9.04 0.18
CA ASP A 32 -16.98 -10.51 0.09
C ASP A 32 -15.52 -10.98 0.17
N GLY A 33 -15.10 -11.40 1.36
CA GLY A 33 -13.71 -11.78 1.65
C GLY A 33 -12.73 -10.61 1.75
N HIS A 34 -11.44 -10.94 1.71
CA HIS A 34 -10.31 -10.02 1.69
C HIS A 34 -9.92 -9.62 0.27
N VAL A 35 -10.20 -10.43 -0.76
CA VAL A 35 -9.83 -10.17 -2.15
C VAL A 35 -11.04 -10.19 -3.07
N LEU A 36 -11.39 -9.03 -3.60
CA LEU A 36 -12.44 -8.85 -4.59
C LEU A 36 -11.85 -8.44 -5.95
N ASP A 37 -11.83 -9.38 -6.90
CA ASP A 37 -11.24 -9.17 -8.22
C ASP A 37 -12.30 -8.97 -9.33
N THR A 38 -12.93 -7.79 -9.40
CA THR A 38 -13.96 -7.53 -10.43
C THR A 38 -13.37 -7.26 -11.81
N ALA A 39 -12.08 -6.91 -11.89
CA ALA A 39 -11.38 -6.60 -13.12
C ALA A 39 -10.66 -7.80 -13.77
N SER A 40 -10.79 -8.99 -13.17
CA SER A 40 -10.09 -10.22 -13.57
C SER A 40 -8.59 -9.98 -13.75
N MET A 41 -7.96 -9.30 -12.78
CA MET A 41 -6.52 -9.01 -12.75
C MET A 41 -5.73 -10.11 -12.05
N LEU A 42 -6.38 -10.99 -11.28
CA LEU A 42 -5.76 -12.05 -10.50
C LEU A 42 -6.23 -13.43 -10.97
N SER A 43 -5.28 -14.36 -11.13
CA SER A 43 -5.62 -15.77 -11.37
C SER A 43 -6.35 -16.36 -10.16
N SER A 44 -7.09 -17.46 -10.35
CA SER A 44 -7.77 -18.16 -9.24
C SER A 44 -6.80 -18.59 -8.14
N THR A 45 -5.61 -19.08 -8.52
CA THR A 45 -4.54 -19.47 -7.59
C THR A 45 -3.96 -18.28 -6.82
N ALA A 46 -3.70 -17.16 -7.52
CA ALA A 46 -3.22 -15.94 -6.90
C ALA A 46 -4.24 -15.35 -5.92
N ARG A 47 -5.53 -15.37 -6.29
CA ARG A 47 -6.63 -14.90 -5.43
C ARG A 47 -6.69 -15.69 -4.13
N SER A 48 -6.65 -17.03 -4.18
CA SER A 48 -6.66 -17.85 -2.96
C SER A 48 -5.42 -17.65 -2.09
N SER A 49 -4.24 -17.42 -2.69
CA SER A 49 -3.02 -17.11 -1.93
C SER A 49 -3.12 -15.76 -1.22
N LEU A 50 -3.55 -14.72 -1.95
CA LEU A 50 -3.71 -13.37 -1.41
C LEU A 50 -4.83 -13.32 -0.36
N GLU A 51 -5.90 -14.09 -0.51
CA GLU A 51 -6.98 -14.20 0.49
C GLU A 51 -6.44 -14.68 1.84
N HIS A 52 -5.53 -15.66 1.83
CA HIS A 52 -4.91 -16.17 3.04
C HIS A 52 -3.88 -15.19 3.62
N GLU A 53 -3.06 -14.57 2.76
CA GLU A 53 -2.01 -13.63 3.16
C GLU A 53 -2.59 -12.33 3.72
N ALA A 54 -3.66 -11.81 3.12
CA ALA A 54 -4.33 -10.58 3.52
C ALA A 54 -5.00 -10.66 4.90
N ALA A 55 -5.34 -11.88 5.35
CA ALA A 55 -5.89 -12.12 6.68
C ALA A 55 -4.80 -12.31 7.76
N GLN A 56 -3.51 -12.33 7.39
CA GLN A 56 -2.41 -12.64 8.29
C GLN A 56 -1.51 -11.43 8.57
N GLY A 57 -1.07 -11.34 9.83
CA GLY A 57 -0.13 -10.33 10.29
C GLY A 57 -0.76 -9.30 11.22
N PRO A 58 -0.01 -8.24 11.57
CA PRO A 58 -0.49 -7.15 12.42
C PRO A 58 -1.56 -6.27 11.74
N LEU A 59 -1.64 -6.26 10.40
CA LEU A 59 -2.67 -5.57 9.64
C LEU A 59 -3.50 -6.57 8.83
N ALA A 60 -4.80 -6.33 8.73
CA ALA A 60 -5.69 -7.06 7.83
C ALA A 60 -5.89 -6.25 6.54
N PHE A 61 -5.65 -6.86 5.39
CA PHE A 61 -5.74 -6.19 4.09
C PHE A 61 -7.04 -6.56 3.37
N TYR A 62 -7.54 -5.59 2.61
CA TYR A 62 -8.66 -5.76 1.69
C TYR A 62 -8.23 -5.26 0.31
N ILE A 63 -8.32 -6.12 -0.70
CA ILE A 63 -7.86 -5.84 -2.05
C ILE A 63 -9.05 -5.80 -2.99
N VAL A 64 -9.22 -4.67 -3.67
CA VAL A 64 -10.31 -4.46 -4.63
C VAL A 64 -9.71 -4.11 -5.98
N THR A 65 -10.02 -4.91 -7.01
CA THR A 65 -9.71 -4.55 -8.40
C THR A 65 -10.99 -4.12 -9.11
N LEU A 66 -10.94 -2.98 -9.79
CA LEU A 66 -12.03 -2.42 -10.59
C LEU A 66 -11.61 -2.26 -12.04
N ASN A 67 -12.55 -2.39 -12.96
CA ASN A 67 -12.27 -2.14 -14.38
C ASN A 67 -11.93 -0.66 -14.63
N SER A 68 -12.71 0.27 -14.07
CA SER A 68 -12.47 1.72 -14.11
C SER A 68 -13.12 2.40 -12.90
N LEU A 69 -12.63 3.58 -12.55
CA LEU A 69 -13.18 4.50 -11.55
C LEU A 69 -14.27 5.42 -12.14
N ASN A 70 -14.59 5.30 -13.43
CA ASN A 70 -15.63 6.09 -14.11
C ASN A 70 -15.47 7.62 -13.97
N GLY A 71 -14.23 8.09 -13.84
CA GLY A 71 -13.91 9.51 -13.68
C GLY A 71 -13.79 10.00 -12.23
N ASP A 72 -14.11 9.17 -11.24
CA ASP A 72 -13.87 9.49 -9.83
C ASP A 72 -12.36 9.47 -9.51
N SER A 73 -11.94 10.27 -8.53
CA SER A 73 -10.55 10.21 -8.08
C SER A 73 -10.28 8.91 -7.31
N PRO A 74 -9.11 8.26 -7.48
CA PRO A 74 -8.77 7.02 -6.78
C PRO A 74 -8.93 7.12 -5.26
N SER A 75 -8.54 8.27 -4.69
CA SER A 75 -8.64 8.54 -3.25
C SER A 75 -10.09 8.64 -2.76
N GLN A 76 -10.97 9.30 -3.53
CA GLN A 76 -12.40 9.36 -3.19
C GLN A 76 -13.06 7.99 -3.30
N ALA A 77 -12.76 7.23 -4.37
CA ALA A 77 -13.27 5.89 -4.57
C ALA A 77 -12.83 4.93 -3.43
N ALA A 78 -11.54 4.93 -3.09
CA ALA A 78 -11.02 4.14 -1.98
C ALA A 78 -11.63 4.56 -0.64
N THR A 79 -11.79 5.86 -0.39
CA THR A 79 -12.43 6.37 0.84
C THR A 79 -13.88 5.93 0.94
N ALA A 80 -14.63 5.98 -0.17
CA ALA A 80 -16.02 5.54 -0.21
C ALA A 80 -16.16 4.03 0.07
N ILE A 81 -15.29 3.20 -0.51
CA ILE A 81 -15.23 1.76 -0.21
C ILE A 81 -14.87 1.53 1.25
N TYR A 82 -13.83 2.20 1.76
CA TYR A 82 -13.37 2.06 3.15
C TYR A 82 -14.48 2.41 4.15
N GLN A 83 -15.24 3.47 3.89
CA GLN A 83 -16.37 3.90 4.71
C GLN A 83 -17.58 2.97 4.59
N GLN A 84 -17.94 2.54 3.37
CA GLN A 84 -19.04 1.61 3.13
C GLN A 84 -18.80 0.26 3.82
N TRP A 85 -17.55 -0.22 3.77
CA TRP A 85 -17.13 -1.47 4.40
C TRP A 85 -16.84 -1.34 5.90
N LYS A 86 -16.89 -0.11 6.43
CA LYS A 86 -16.67 0.23 7.85
C LYS A 86 -15.36 -0.32 8.40
N LEU A 87 -14.28 -0.13 7.65
CA LEU A 87 -12.96 -0.66 8.00
C LEU A 87 -12.37 0.05 9.23
N GLY A 88 -11.70 -0.71 10.09
CA GLY A 88 -11.09 -0.26 11.35
C GLY A 88 -9.62 0.15 11.25
N SER A 89 -9.01 0.54 12.38
CA SER A 89 -7.64 1.08 12.41
C SER A 89 -6.55 0.07 12.04
N ASP A 90 -6.82 -1.22 12.17
CA ASP A 90 -5.88 -2.30 11.83
C ASP A 90 -6.18 -2.88 10.45
N GLU A 91 -7.09 -2.24 9.70
CA GLU A 91 -7.54 -2.67 8.38
C GLU A 91 -7.09 -1.68 7.29
N VAL A 92 -6.52 -2.22 6.22
CA VAL A 92 -5.98 -1.46 5.08
C VAL A 92 -6.70 -1.87 3.81
N LEU A 93 -7.15 -0.89 3.03
CA LEU A 93 -7.72 -1.09 1.69
C LEU A 93 -6.68 -0.80 0.60
N ILE A 94 -6.53 -1.71 -0.35
CA ILE A 94 -5.76 -1.54 -1.58
C ILE A 94 -6.73 -1.57 -2.76
N LEU A 95 -6.86 -0.45 -3.47
CA LEU A 95 -7.71 -0.30 -4.65
C LEU A 95 -6.85 -0.23 -5.91
N ILE A 96 -7.14 -1.08 -6.91
CA ILE A 96 -6.44 -1.10 -8.19
C ILE A 96 -7.47 -0.91 -9.32
N SER A 97 -7.26 0.11 -10.15
CA SER A 97 -8.07 0.33 -11.37
C SER A 97 -7.29 -0.08 -12.61
N LYS A 98 -7.85 -1.03 -13.37
CA LYS A 98 -7.23 -1.61 -14.56
C LYS A 98 -7.10 -0.60 -15.71
N GLN A 99 -8.20 0.08 -16.07
CA GLN A 99 -8.21 1.01 -17.19
C GLN A 99 -7.53 2.33 -16.86
N ASP A 100 -7.69 2.82 -15.62
CA ASP A 100 -7.08 4.10 -15.22
C ASP A 100 -5.59 3.96 -14.89
N GLN A 101 -5.08 2.73 -14.76
CA GLN A 101 -3.70 2.43 -14.35
C GLN A 101 -3.32 3.18 -13.07
N ARG A 102 -4.20 3.08 -12.08
CA ARG A 102 -4.06 3.73 -10.76
C ARG A 102 -4.15 2.70 -9.65
N ILE A 103 -3.37 2.94 -8.61
CA ILE A 103 -3.45 2.26 -7.32
C ILE A 103 -3.66 3.30 -6.24
N GLU A 104 -4.50 2.99 -5.26
CA GLU A 104 -4.68 3.76 -4.04
C GLU A 104 -4.61 2.81 -2.83
N MET A 105 -3.90 3.24 -1.78
CA MET A 105 -3.87 2.55 -0.48
C MET A 105 -4.53 3.47 0.55
N ASN A 106 -5.50 2.96 1.31
CA ASN A 106 -6.27 3.75 2.27
C ASN A 106 -6.37 3.01 3.62
N PHE A 107 -6.10 3.71 4.71
CA PHE A 107 -6.11 3.17 6.07
C PHE A 107 -6.29 4.30 7.09
N ASN A 108 -6.75 3.96 8.30
CA ASN A 108 -6.89 4.88 9.42
C ASN A 108 -6.01 4.44 10.60
N ASN A 109 -4.69 4.51 10.41
CA ASN A 109 -3.70 4.04 11.39
C ASN A 109 -2.57 5.08 11.56
N PRO A 110 -2.63 5.93 12.60
CA PRO A 110 -1.61 6.94 12.84
C PRO A 110 -0.20 6.36 13.07
N ALA A 111 -0.10 5.20 13.73
CA ALA A 111 1.18 4.56 14.00
C ALA A 111 1.85 4.07 12.71
N LEU A 112 1.08 3.47 11.81
CA LEU A 112 1.57 3.07 10.49
C LEU A 112 2.01 4.27 9.66
N GLN A 113 1.24 5.37 9.68
CA GLN A 113 1.60 6.60 8.98
C GLN A 113 2.91 7.20 9.51
N GLU A 114 3.11 7.20 10.83
CA GLU A 114 4.34 7.70 11.45
C GLU A 114 5.56 6.86 11.03
N GLN A 115 5.42 5.53 10.93
CA GLN A 115 6.50 4.66 10.45
C GLN A 115 6.82 4.92 8.97
N MET A 116 5.81 5.10 8.12
CA MET A 116 6.00 5.43 6.71
C MET A 116 6.68 6.80 6.53
N ASP A 117 6.26 7.80 7.32
CA ASP A 117 6.87 9.13 7.31
C ASP A 117 8.33 9.09 7.80
N ALA A 118 8.64 8.24 8.79
CA ALA A 118 10.00 8.04 9.28
C ALA A 118 10.93 7.36 8.26
N GLU A 119 10.40 6.44 7.45
CA GLU A 119 11.15 5.77 6.37
C GLU A 119 11.34 6.70 5.16
N ALA A 120 10.38 7.59 4.91
CA ALA A 120 10.42 8.54 3.81
C ALA A 120 11.38 9.71 4.12
N SER A 121 12.63 9.61 3.65
CA SER A 121 13.73 10.53 3.99
C SER A 121 13.46 12.05 3.82
N ARG A 122 12.46 12.45 3.02
CA ARG A 122 12.09 13.86 2.74
C ARG A 122 10.59 14.10 2.53
N ALA A 123 9.72 13.14 2.84
CA ALA A 123 8.29 13.24 2.58
C ALA A 123 7.48 12.87 3.83
N SER A 124 6.27 13.43 3.97
CA SER A 124 5.34 13.10 5.05
C SER A 124 3.91 13.00 4.53
N GLY A 125 3.05 12.33 5.29
CA GLY A 125 1.64 12.15 4.94
C GLY A 125 1.46 11.44 3.59
N SER A 126 0.63 12.02 2.73
CA SER A 126 0.32 11.44 1.41
C SER A 126 1.53 11.31 0.48
N ALA A 127 2.55 12.16 0.65
CA ALA A 127 3.77 12.08 -0.15
C ALA A 127 4.64 10.87 0.26
N ALA A 128 4.72 10.57 1.55
CA ALA A 128 5.41 9.37 2.07
C ALA A 128 4.69 8.10 1.62
N LEU A 129 3.35 8.08 1.74
CA LEU A 129 2.54 6.96 1.25
C LEU A 129 2.73 6.72 -0.24
N LYS A 130 2.74 7.78 -1.06
CA LYS A 130 3.02 7.67 -2.49
C LYS A 130 4.40 7.06 -2.75
N GLN A 131 5.43 7.54 -2.04
CA GLN A 131 6.78 7.00 -2.18
C GLN A 131 6.86 5.52 -1.77
N PHE A 132 6.13 5.13 -0.72
CA PHE A 132 6.04 3.75 -0.25
C PHE A 132 5.40 2.83 -1.30
N VAL A 133 4.26 3.23 -1.87
CA VAL A 133 3.59 2.51 -2.97
C VAL A 133 4.49 2.44 -4.21
N ASP A 134 5.15 3.55 -4.57
CA ASP A 134 6.06 3.59 -5.72
C ASP A 134 7.26 2.64 -5.56
N THR A 135 7.69 2.38 -4.32
CA THR A 135 8.84 1.51 -4.00
C THR A 135 8.45 0.03 -4.00
N HIS A 136 7.34 -0.34 -3.35
CA HIS A 136 6.99 -1.75 -3.12
C HIS A 136 6.03 -2.33 -4.15
N PHE A 137 5.16 -1.52 -4.76
CA PHE A 137 4.14 -2.02 -5.69
C PHE A 137 4.54 -1.86 -7.18
N ILE A 138 4.95 -0.66 -7.58
CA ILE A 138 5.16 -0.29 -8.99
C ILE A 138 6.19 -1.18 -9.73
N PRO A 139 7.32 -1.61 -9.13
CA PRO A 139 8.30 -2.44 -9.85
C PRO A 139 7.75 -3.78 -10.36
N TYR A 140 6.82 -4.40 -9.62
CA TYR A 140 6.20 -5.66 -9.99
C TYR A 140 4.98 -5.45 -10.89
N ALA A 141 4.18 -4.41 -10.63
CA ALA A 141 3.05 -4.04 -11.48
C ALA A 141 3.49 -3.72 -12.92
N LYS A 142 4.65 -3.06 -13.12
CA LYS A 142 5.24 -2.80 -14.45
C LYS A 142 5.57 -4.08 -15.23
N LYS A 143 5.77 -5.21 -14.54
CA LYS A 143 6.03 -6.52 -15.15
C LYS A 143 4.74 -7.33 -15.41
N GLY A 144 3.58 -6.76 -15.10
CA GLY A 144 2.28 -7.43 -15.20
C GLY A 144 1.97 -8.40 -14.05
N ASP A 145 2.82 -8.48 -13.04
CA ASP A 145 2.65 -9.37 -11.89
C ASP A 145 1.98 -8.62 -10.72
N PHE A 146 0.67 -8.42 -10.84
CA PHE A 146 -0.13 -7.69 -9.84
C PHE A 146 -0.25 -8.47 -8.53
N ALA A 147 -0.28 -9.80 -8.58
CA ALA A 147 -0.37 -10.61 -7.38
C ALA A 147 0.88 -10.42 -6.50
N LYS A 148 2.06 -10.48 -7.11
CA LYS A 148 3.32 -10.21 -6.42
C LYS A 148 3.45 -8.77 -5.96
N ALA A 149 2.97 -7.81 -6.77
CA ALA A 149 2.97 -6.39 -6.39
C ALA A 149 2.15 -6.14 -5.12
N VAL A 150 0.96 -6.76 -5.01
CA VAL A 150 0.11 -6.67 -3.81
C VAL A 150 0.78 -7.35 -2.62
N SER A 151 1.29 -8.57 -2.77
CA SER A 151 1.97 -9.32 -1.70
C SER A 151 3.17 -8.56 -1.13
N GLU A 152 4.02 -7.96 -1.98
CA GLU A 152 5.15 -7.14 -1.54
C GLU A 152 4.68 -5.93 -0.72
N LEU A 153 3.65 -5.23 -1.21
CA LEU A 153 3.11 -4.06 -0.52
C LEU A 153 2.53 -4.42 0.86
N MET A 154 1.82 -5.54 0.95
CA MET A 154 1.29 -6.05 2.23
C MET A 154 2.42 -6.44 3.19
N SER A 155 3.43 -7.16 2.71
CA SER A 155 4.58 -7.61 3.51
C SER A 155 5.37 -6.43 4.08
N ALA A 156 5.65 -5.41 3.26
CA ALA A 156 6.32 -4.19 3.70
C ALA A 156 5.49 -3.45 4.76
N SER A 157 4.18 -3.31 4.55
CA SER A 157 3.27 -2.63 5.48
C SER A 157 3.19 -3.36 6.84
N ASN A 158 3.10 -4.69 6.82
CA ASN A 158 3.10 -5.53 8.03
C ASN A 158 4.42 -5.42 8.80
N THR A 159 5.55 -5.30 8.10
CA THR A 159 6.87 -5.12 8.72
C THR A 159 6.95 -3.78 9.47
N LEU A 160 6.41 -2.70 8.90
CA LEU A 160 6.32 -1.40 9.56
C LEU A 160 5.41 -1.46 10.80
N ALA A 161 4.24 -2.06 10.68
CA ALA A 161 3.30 -2.20 11.80
C ALA A 161 3.86 -3.06 12.96
N ALA A 162 4.62 -4.11 12.65
CA ALA A 162 5.27 -4.95 13.66
C ALA A 162 6.33 -4.18 14.47
N ASN A 163 7.02 -3.23 13.85
CA ASN A 163 8.04 -2.40 14.52
C ASN A 163 7.43 -1.39 15.50
N SER A 164 6.18 -0.98 15.31
CA SER A 164 5.46 -0.10 16.23
C SER A 164 5.09 -0.76 17.57
N GLY A 165 5.00 -2.10 17.63
CA GLY A 165 4.59 -2.84 18.83
C GLY A 165 5.67 -3.05 19.90
N ASN A 166 6.94 -2.73 19.61
CA ASN A 166 8.07 -3.13 20.45
C ASN A 166 8.58 -2.07 21.45
N THR A 167 7.81 -1.01 21.67
CA THR A 167 8.13 0.05 22.64
C THR A 167 6.97 0.22 23.63
N ASN A 168 6.85 -0.68 24.61
CA ASN A 168 6.35 -0.42 25.98
C ASN A 168 6.08 -1.73 26.74
N ASN A 169 6.85 -1.98 27.81
CA ASN A 169 6.40 -2.47 29.13
C ASN A 169 7.45 -3.34 29.84
N GLY A 170 8.21 -2.70 30.73
CA GLY A 170 8.62 -3.34 31.97
C GLY A 170 7.50 -3.20 33.01
N LEU A 171 7.26 -4.25 33.79
CA LEU A 171 6.98 -4.26 35.24
C LEU A 171 6.37 -5.61 35.66
N THR A 172 6.86 -6.08 36.81
CA THR A 172 6.60 -7.32 37.56
C THR A 172 5.13 -7.58 37.94
N PRO A 173 4.85 -8.80 38.45
CA PRO A 173 4.29 -8.84 39.80
C PRO A 173 4.96 -9.84 40.76
N ILE A 174 5.00 -9.39 42.02
CA ILE A 174 5.38 -10.04 43.29
C ILE A 174 4.13 -10.58 43.98
N GLY A 175 4.28 -11.65 44.79
CA GLY A 175 3.54 -11.86 46.05
C GLY A 175 2.51 -13.01 46.01
N GLN A 176 2.80 -14.19 46.60
CA GLN A 176 2.65 -14.55 48.04
C GLN A 176 1.17 -14.72 48.46
N SER A 177 0.75 -15.68 49.30
CA SER A 177 1.36 -16.15 50.55
C SER A 177 0.67 -17.42 51.13
N HIS A 178 1.50 -18.29 51.76
CA HIS A 178 1.35 -18.88 53.11
C HIS A 178 0.22 -19.90 53.38
N GLY A 179 0.40 -20.95 54.19
CA GLY A 179 1.49 -21.34 55.08
C GLY A 179 0.98 -22.28 56.19
N GLN A 180 1.92 -22.72 57.04
CA GLN A 180 1.79 -23.44 58.33
C GLN A 180 1.58 -24.96 58.29
N GLN A 181 2.53 -25.83 58.71
CA GLN A 181 3.44 -25.88 59.89
C GLN A 181 2.76 -26.39 61.17
N SER A 182 3.12 -27.61 61.59
CA SER A 182 3.09 -28.15 62.97
C SER A 182 3.27 -29.68 62.89
N SER A 183 4.50 -30.20 62.93
CA SER A 183 5.21 -30.69 64.13
C SER A 183 4.64 -31.97 64.78
N SER A 184 5.55 -32.95 64.90
CA SER A 184 5.56 -34.14 65.76
C SER A 184 4.59 -35.29 65.47
N SER A 185 5.08 -36.34 64.78
CA SER A 185 4.91 -37.77 65.12
C SER A 185 5.44 -38.69 63.99
N TRP A 186 6.74 -38.62 63.69
CA TRP A 186 7.37 -39.25 62.51
C TRP A 186 7.44 -40.80 62.53
N LEU A 187 7.03 -41.46 63.62
CA LEU A 187 7.04 -42.93 63.71
C LEU A 187 5.75 -43.61 63.22
N TRP A 188 4.61 -42.91 63.12
CA TRP A 188 3.38 -43.45 62.50
C TRP A 188 3.30 -43.22 60.99
N ILE A 189 3.98 -42.18 60.49
CA ILE A 189 4.05 -41.84 59.07
C ILE A 189 4.76 -42.93 58.26
N ALA A 190 5.80 -43.57 58.80
CA ALA A 190 6.50 -44.67 58.12
C ALA A 190 5.61 -45.91 57.89
N LEU A 191 4.73 -46.24 58.84
CA LEU A 191 3.83 -47.40 58.72
C LEU A 191 2.70 -47.13 57.71
N VAL A 192 2.11 -45.93 57.75
CA VAL A 192 1.07 -45.52 56.80
C VAL A 192 1.64 -45.37 55.39
N ILE A 193 2.86 -44.81 55.23
CA ILE A 193 3.56 -44.77 53.94
C ILE A 193 3.87 -46.17 53.43
N ALA A 194 4.28 -47.11 54.28
CA ALA A 194 4.53 -48.49 53.85
C ALA A 194 3.26 -49.18 53.35
N ILE A 195 2.11 -49.00 54.04
CA ILE A 195 0.82 -49.55 53.62
C ILE A 195 0.32 -48.86 52.34
N VAL A 196 0.44 -47.54 52.24
CA VAL A 196 0.06 -46.79 51.02
C VAL A 196 0.95 -47.18 49.84
N LEU A 197 2.26 -47.35 50.03
CA LEU A 197 3.16 -47.86 49.00
C LEU A 197 2.79 -49.30 48.60
N LEU A 198 2.44 -50.15 49.55
CA LEU A 198 2.01 -51.53 49.26
C LEU A 198 0.69 -51.56 48.48
N VAL A 199 -0.29 -50.74 48.86
CA VAL A 199 -1.56 -50.58 48.12
C VAL A 199 -1.32 -49.98 46.73
N LEU A 200 -0.44 -48.98 46.60
CA LEU A 200 -0.06 -48.40 45.30
C LEU A 200 0.68 -49.42 44.43
N ILE A 201 1.56 -50.25 44.99
CA ILE A 201 2.23 -51.34 44.27
C ILE A 201 1.21 -52.40 43.83
N ILE A 202 0.23 -52.75 44.67
CA ILE A 202 -0.84 -53.69 44.32
C ILE A 202 -1.73 -53.10 43.21
N LEU A 203 -2.22 -51.87 43.36
CA LEU A 203 -3.00 -51.17 42.32
C LEU A 203 -2.21 -51.04 41.02
N TYR A 204 -0.91 -50.77 41.13
CA TYR A 204 0.01 -50.71 40.01
C TYR A 204 0.12 -52.06 39.28
N LEU A 205 0.30 -53.15 40.02
CA LEU A 205 0.36 -54.51 39.48
C LEU A 205 -0.98 -54.92 38.85
N VAL A 206 -2.11 -54.58 39.48
CA VAL A 206 -3.46 -54.85 38.95
C VAL A 206 -3.68 -54.11 37.63
N ARG A 207 -3.33 -52.81 37.55
CA ARG A 207 -3.48 -52.03 36.31
C ARG A 207 -2.60 -52.59 35.20
N MET A 208 -1.37 -53.00 35.50
CA MET A 208 -0.47 -53.62 34.53
C MET A 208 -0.99 -54.98 34.05
N MET A 209 -1.52 -55.81 34.95
CA MET A 209 -2.17 -57.07 34.58
C MET A 209 -3.43 -56.85 33.73
N GLN A 210 -4.19 -55.77 33.96
CA GLN A 210 -5.30 -55.41 33.08
C GLN A 210 -4.83 -55.04 31.67
N THR A 211 -3.71 -54.33 31.53
CA THR A 211 -3.13 -54.03 30.20
C THR A 211 -2.70 -55.31 29.48
N VAL A 212 -2.07 -56.25 30.19
CA VAL A 212 -1.68 -57.56 29.62
C VAL A 212 -2.93 -58.36 29.22
N LYS A 213 -3.99 -58.39 30.04
CA LYS A 213 -5.25 -59.04 29.69
C LYS A 213 -5.93 -58.41 28.47
N ARG A 214 -5.89 -57.08 28.33
CA ARG A 214 -6.38 -56.38 27.12
C ARG A 214 -5.59 -56.82 25.89
N LEU A 215 -4.26 -56.78 25.95
CA LEU A 215 -3.39 -57.26 24.86
C LEU A 215 -3.68 -58.72 24.50
N GLN A 216 -3.89 -59.59 25.49
CA GLN A 216 -4.27 -61.00 25.26
C GLN A 216 -5.65 -61.17 24.60
N THR A 217 -6.53 -60.18 24.70
CA THR A 217 -7.88 -60.20 24.09
C THR A 217 -7.90 -59.52 22.72
N ASP A 218 -7.16 -58.42 22.57
CA ASP A 218 -7.13 -57.61 21.35
C ASP A 218 -6.28 -58.27 20.25
N ILE A 219 -5.17 -58.93 20.59
CA ILE A 219 -4.31 -59.62 19.60
C ILE A 219 -5.07 -60.71 18.84
N PRO A 220 -5.80 -61.65 19.49
CA PRO A 220 -6.60 -62.65 18.76
C PRO A 220 -7.67 -62.03 17.86
N ASN A 221 -8.35 -60.96 18.31
CA ASN A 221 -9.38 -60.30 17.52
C ASN A 221 -8.78 -59.65 16.26
N LEU A 222 -7.63 -58.98 16.39
CA LEU A 222 -6.89 -58.42 15.25
C LEU A 222 -6.36 -59.53 14.34
N MET A 223 -5.88 -60.64 14.87
CA MET A 223 -5.48 -61.80 14.05
C MET A 223 -6.67 -62.34 13.24
N VAL A 224 -7.87 -62.42 13.81
CA VAL A 224 -9.08 -62.85 13.10
C VAL A 224 -9.45 -61.83 12.00
N GLN A 225 -9.43 -60.53 12.30
CA GLN A 225 -9.72 -59.48 11.32
C GLN A 225 -8.72 -59.47 10.16
N THR A 226 -7.43 -59.54 10.47
CA THR A 226 -6.36 -59.62 9.45
C THR A 226 -6.44 -60.93 8.67
N ASN A 227 -6.80 -62.05 9.30
CA ASN A 227 -6.98 -63.33 8.60
C ASN A 227 -8.21 -63.30 7.68
N HIS A 228 -9.30 -62.66 8.09
CA HIS A 228 -10.47 -62.43 7.23
C HIS A 228 -10.12 -61.51 6.04
N ALA A 229 -9.36 -60.45 6.28
CA ALA A 229 -8.84 -59.58 5.22
C ALA A 229 -7.87 -60.31 4.28
N LEU A 230 -7.04 -61.22 4.80
CA LEU A 230 -6.15 -62.05 3.99
C LEU A 230 -6.94 -63.03 3.12
N GLU A 231 -8.02 -63.63 3.65
CA GLU A 231 -8.88 -64.55 2.90
C GLU A 231 -9.66 -63.82 1.78
N SER A 232 -10.14 -62.60 2.05
CA SER A 232 -10.77 -61.78 1.01
C SER A 232 -9.76 -61.32 -0.05
N ILE A 233 -8.55 -60.91 0.36
CA ILE A 233 -7.45 -60.60 -0.58
C ILE A 233 -7.09 -61.82 -1.42
N ARG A 234 -7.02 -63.02 -0.82
CA ARG A 234 -6.70 -64.25 -1.54
C ARG A 234 -7.76 -64.55 -2.60
N THR A 235 -9.02 -64.38 -2.25
CA THR A 235 -10.13 -64.52 -3.20
C THR A 235 -10.00 -63.54 -4.36
N ILE A 236 -9.65 -62.27 -4.10
CA ILE A 236 -9.41 -61.26 -5.14
C ILE A 236 -8.17 -61.60 -5.97
N ARG A 237 -7.07 -62.01 -5.35
CA ARG A 237 -5.80 -62.37 -5.99
C ARG A 237 -5.94 -63.57 -6.93
N ASP A 238 -6.73 -64.56 -6.53
CA ASP A 238 -6.93 -65.78 -7.32
C ASP A 238 -7.84 -65.53 -8.55
N LEU A 239 -8.63 -64.44 -8.54
CA LEU A 239 -9.55 -64.05 -9.62
C LEU A 239 -9.03 -62.88 -10.49
N SER A 240 -8.06 -62.10 -10.02
CA SER A 240 -7.59 -60.86 -10.67
C SER A 240 -6.27 -61.01 -11.44
N GLN A 241 -6.02 -60.10 -12.37
CA GLN A 241 -4.82 -59.97 -13.18
C GLN A 241 -4.35 -58.49 -13.17
N GLY A 242 -3.16 -58.23 -13.73
CA GLY A 242 -2.69 -56.85 -13.99
C GLY A 242 -2.48 -55.97 -12.75
N ALA A 243 -3.00 -54.75 -12.80
CA ALA A 243 -2.84 -53.73 -11.75
C ALA A 243 -3.57 -54.13 -10.46
N THR A 244 -4.77 -54.70 -10.59
CA THR A 244 -5.54 -55.25 -9.46
C THR A 244 -4.79 -56.39 -8.76
N LEU A 245 -4.14 -57.29 -9.52
CA LEU A 245 -3.33 -58.37 -8.95
C LEU A 245 -2.11 -57.83 -8.19
N GLN A 246 -1.44 -56.81 -8.73
CA GLN A 246 -0.27 -56.19 -8.07
C GLN A 246 -0.68 -55.60 -6.72
N GLN A 247 -1.76 -54.81 -6.69
CA GLN A 247 -2.25 -54.19 -5.47
C GLN A 247 -2.77 -55.22 -4.45
N ALA A 248 -3.46 -56.28 -4.90
CA ALA A 248 -3.89 -57.38 -4.05
C ALA A 248 -2.70 -58.19 -3.50
N THR A 249 -1.65 -58.41 -4.28
CA THR A 249 -0.44 -59.14 -3.85
C THR A 249 0.36 -58.35 -2.82
N GLU A 250 0.51 -57.04 -3.02
CA GLU A 250 1.15 -56.14 -2.05
C GLU A 250 0.38 -56.10 -0.72
N ALA A 251 -0.95 -55.96 -0.78
CA ALA A 251 -1.83 -55.98 0.39
C ALA A 251 -1.79 -57.35 1.12
N GLY A 252 -1.70 -58.45 0.36
CA GLY A 252 -1.58 -59.82 0.88
C GLY A 252 -0.26 -60.04 1.61
N ALA A 253 0.87 -59.64 1.01
CA ALA A 253 2.19 -59.75 1.63
C ALA A 253 2.31 -58.91 2.92
N GLN A 254 1.66 -57.74 2.97
CA GLN A 254 1.59 -56.93 4.18
C GLN A 254 0.74 -57.58 5.27
N SER A 255 -0.41 -58.15 4.88
CA SER A 255 -1.29 -58.90 5.78
C SER A 255 -0.58 -60.14 6.37
N GLU A 256 0.13 -60.93 5.57
CA GLU A 256 0.92 -62.09 6.05
C GLU A 256 2.00 -61.68 7.06
N LYS A 257 2.77 -60.62 6.75
CA LYS A 257 3.78 -60.07 7.67
C LYS A 257 3.15 -59.61 8.99
N SER A 258 1.98 -58.99 8.94
CA SER A 258 1.27 -58.53 10.14
C SER A 258 0.75 -59.70 11.00
N ILE A 259 0.29 -60.81 10.41
CA ILE A 259 -0.12 -62.02 11.15
C ILE A 259 1.08 -62.67 11.85
N ILE A 260 2.23 -62.78 11.17
CA ILE A 260 3.47 -63.32 11.77
C ILE A 260 3.88 -62.48 12.98
N ARG A 261 3.87 -61.15 12.84
CA ARG A 261 4.23 -60.24 13.95
C ARG A 261 3.20 -60.27 15.08
N LEU A 262 1.90 -60.34 14.78
CA LEU A 262 0.85 -60.53 15.80
C LEU A 262 1.02 -61.87 16.56
N HIS A 263 1.49 -62.92 15.87
CA HIS A 263 1.82 -64.20 16.50
C HIS A 263 3.00 -64.08 17.46
N GLU A 264 4.09 -63.40 17.06
CA GLU A 264 5.24 -63.11 17.91
C GLU A 264 4.83 -62.29 19.16
N MET A 265 3.99 -61.26 18.96
CA MET A 265 3.46 -60.43 20.05
C MET A 265 2.58 -61.23 21.01
N LYS A 266 1.79 -62.19 20.51
CA LYS A 266 0.97 -63.10 21.33
C LYS A 266 1.85 -64.01 22.18
N GLN A 267 2.87 -64.63 21.59
CA GLN A 267 3.81 -65.50 22.30
C GLN A 267 4.55 -64.72 23.40
N TYR A 268 5.01 -63.51 23.08
CA TYR A 268 5.66 -62.64 24.04
C TYR A 268 4.70 -62.22 25.18
N ALA A 269 3.48 -61.78 24.86
CA ALA A 269 2.47 -61.41 25.86
C ALA A 269 2.01 -62.58 26.75
N ALA A 270 2.08 -63.83 26.25
CA ALA A 270 1.79 -65.04 27.03
C ALA A 270 2.94 -65.43 27.96
N SER A 271 4.18 -65.07 27.62
CA SER A 271 5.38 -65.39 28.42
C SER A 271 5.56 -64.49 29.66
N ILE A 272 4.86 -63.36 29.74
CA ILE A 272 4.98 -62.39 30.84
C ILE A 272 4.23 -62.90 32.08
N GLY A 273 4.98 -63.48 33.01
CA GLY A 273 4.49 -63.87 34.33
C GLY A 273 4.44 -62.70 35.34
N TRP A 274 3.67 -62.85 36.42
CA TRP A 274 3.51 -61.78 37.44
C TRP A 274 4.84 -61.32 38.08
N GLN A 275 5.83 -62.22 38.21
CA GLN A 275 7.16 -61.90 38.75
C GLN A 275 7.98 -61.00 37.81
N GLN A 276 7.77 -61.11 36.50
CA GLN A 276 8.50 -60.33 35.48
C GLN A 276 7.90 -58.92 35.30
N CYS A 277 6.62 -58.73 35.63
CA CYS A 277 5.96 -57.40 35.64
C CYS A 277 6.57 -56.40 36.62
N LEU A 278 7.30 -56.87 37.64
CA LEU A 278 7.98 -56.01 38.61
C LEU A 278 9.25 -55.34 38.05
N GLN A 279 9.80 -55.85 36.94
CA GLN A 279 11.03 -55.31 36.36
C GLN A 279 10.76 -54.03 35.53
N PRO A 280 11.61 -53.00 35.62
CA PRO A 280 11.41 -51.77 34.85
C PRO A 280 11.53 -51.97 33.32
N ARG A 281 12.31 -52.97 32.86
CA ARG A 281 12.47 -53.30 31.43
C ARG A 281 11.18 -53.81 30.79
N THR A 282 10.43 -54.67 31.49
CA THR A 282 9.16 -55.21 30.98
C THR A 282 8.09 -54.12 30.84
N ARG A 283 8.19 -53.01 31.61
CA ARG A 283 7.30 -51.85 31.49
C ARG A 283 7.51 -51.07 30.19
N SER A 284 8.77 -50.81 29.82
CA SER A 284 9.08 -50.15 28.54
C SER A 284 8.70 -51.06 27.36
N GLU A 285 8.91 -52.37 27.50
CA GLU A 285 8.56 -53.35 26.47
C GLU A 285 7.05 -53.49 26.31
N LEU A 286 6.25 -53.51 27.39
CA LEU A 286 4.79 -53.51 27.32
C LEU A 286 4.20 -52.24 26.71
N LYS A 287 4.78 -51.07 27.02
CA LYS A 287 4.38 -49.82 26.35
C LYS A 287 4.69 -49.88 24.85
N ARG A 288 5.88 -50.35 24.48
CA ARG A 288 6.28 -50.55 23.08
C ARG A 288 5.34 -51.51 22.36
N LEU A 289 5.02 -52.66 22.98
CA LEU A 289 4.11 -53.66 22.43
C LEU A 289 2.71 -53.09 22.23
N ASN A 290 2.21 -52.26 23.15
CA ASN A 290 0.92 -51.61 23.02
C ASN A 290 0.91 -50.54 21.91
N THR A 291 1.96 -49.73 21.78
CA THR A 291 2.10 -48.79 20.67
C THR A 291 2.22 -49.51 19.33
N GLU A 292 2.95 -50.62 19.28
CA GLU A 292 3.08 -51.47 18.11
C GLU A 292 1.76 -52.15 17.73
N LEU A 293 0.98 -52.58 18.72
CA LEU A 293 -0.36 -53.10 18.51
C LEU A 293 -1.31 -52.03 17.95
N GLN A 294 -1.25 -50.80 18.48
CA GLN A 294 -2.03 -49.68 17.94
C GLN A 294 -1.65 -49.38 16.48
N ALA A 295 -0.34 -49.36 16.17
CA ALA A 295 0.13 -49.19 14.80
C ALA A 295 -0.36 -50.31 13.87
N MET A 296 -0.36 -51.55 14.34
CA MET A 296 -0.90 -52.70 13.60
C MET A 296 -2.41 -52.62 13.41
N THR A 297 -3.16 -52.19 14.42
CA THR A 297 -4.60 -51.95 14.29
C THR A 297 -4.89 -50.94 13.19
N THR A 298 -4.15 -49.81 13.17
CA THR A 298 -4.30 -48.80 12.11
C THR A 298 -3.93 -49.37 10.73
N GLN A 299 -2.87 -50.17 10.64
CA GLN A 299 -2.47 -50.82 9.38
C GLN A 299 -3.53 -51.81 8.89
N THR A 300 -4.08 -52.65 9.76
CA THR A 300 -5.18 -53.58 9.43
C THR A 300 -6.44 -52.84 9.00
N GLN A 301 -6.75 -51.70 9.63
CA GLN A 301 -7.87 -50.84 9.21
C GLN A 301 -7.65 -50.26 7.81
N GLN A 302 -6.44 -49.79 7.51
CA GLN A 302 -6.09 -49.28 6.17
C GLN A 302 -6.19 -50.38 5.10
N LEU A 303 -5.68 -51.57 5.38
CA LEU A 303 -5.78 -52.73 4.47
C LEU A 303 -7.25 -53.12 4.23
N THR A 304 -8.06 -53.14 5.28
CA THR A 304 -9.50 -53.43 5.17
C THR A 304 -10.21 -52.37 4.33
N ALA A 305 -9.88 -51.09 4.50
CA ALA A 305 -10.43 -50.00 3.69
C ALA A 305 -10.02 -50.08 2.22
N GLN A 306 -8.78 -50.48 1.92
CA GLN A 306 -8.31 -50.68 0.54
C GLN A 306 -9.05 -51.83 -0.17
N ILE A 307 -9.33 -52.93 0.56
CA ILE A 307 -10.09 -54.06 0.02
C ILE A 307 -11.55 -53.65 -0.24
N GLU A 308 -12.17 -52.95 0.71
CA GLU A 308 -13.53 -52.43 0.55
C GLU A 308 -13.61 -51.45 -0.63
N HIS A 309 -12.59 -50.61 -0.82
CA HIS A 309 -12.49 -49.72 -1.97
C HIS A 309 -12.48 -50.48 -3.30
N ILE A 310 -11.71 -51.58 -3.41
CA ILE A 310 -11.70 -52.42 -4.63
C ILE A 310 -13.07 -53.04 -4.91
N HIS A 311 -13.80 -53.45 -3.87
CA HIS A 311 -15.15 -54.01 -4.03
C HIS A 311 -16.17 -52.93 -4.45
N GLN A 312 -16.10 -51.74 -3.85
CA GLN A 312 -16.94 -50.60 -4.24
C GLN A 312 -16.61 -50.11 -5.66
N LEU A 313 -15.33 -50.17 -6.05
CA LEU A 313 -14.88 -49.86 -7.39
C LEU A 313 -15.54 -50.77 -8.42
N ASP A 314 -15.52 -52.09 -8.22
CA ASP A 314 -16.13 -53.06 -9.12
C ASP A 314 -17.65 -52.81 -9.32
N LEU A 315 -18.38 -52.53 -8.24
CA LEU A 315 -19.82 -52.23 -8.31
C LEU A 315 -20.11 -50.91 -9.03
N ASN A 316 -19.33 -49.86 -8.74
CA ASN A 316 -19.49 -48.56 -9.38
C ASN A 316 -19.10 -48.61 -10.85
N LEU A 317 -18.03 -49.33 -11.19
CA LEU A 317 -17.53 -49.52 -12.55
C LEU A 317 -18.55 -50.22 -13.45
N LYS A 318 -19.22 -51.27 -12.96
CA LYS A 318 -20.33 -51.94 -13.66
C LYS A 318 -21.43 -50.96 -14.05
N ARG A 319 -21.79 -50.08 -13.12
CA ARG A 319 -22.82 -49.07 -13.33
C ARG A 319 -22.37 -48.01 -14.33
N THR A 320 -21.13 -47.52 -14.24
CA THR A 320 -20.61 -46.50 -15.15
C THR A 320 -20.43 -47.04 -16.57
N ILE A 321 -19.98 -48.28 -16.75
CA ILE A 321 -19.91 -48.94 -18.05
C ILE A 321 -21.31 -49.10 -18.65
N ALA A 322 -22.30 -49.54 -17.86
CA ALA A 322 -23.67 -49.68 -18.33
C ALA A 322 -24.28 -48.35 -18.78
N ASP A 323 -24.08 -47.29 -18.01
CA ASP A 323 -24.51 -45.92 -18.36
C ASP A 323 -23.80 -45.40 -19.62
N ALA A 324 -22.49 -45.60 -19.71
CA ALA A 324 -21.70 -45.21 -20.88
C ALA A 324 -22.19 -45.91 -22.18
N VAL A 325 -22.49 -47.21 -22.11
CA VAL A 325 -23.06 -47.97 -23.24
C VAL A 325 -24.41 -47.39 -23.66
N GLN A 326 -25.30 -47.11 -22.71
CA GLN A 326 -26.61 -46.53 -22.99
C GLN A 326 -26.50 -45.13 -23.64
N ARG A 327 -25.56 -44.30 -23.16
CA ARG A 327 -25.30 -42.97 -23.75
C ARG A 327 -24.80 -43.07 -25.18
N VAL A 328 -23.85 -43.99 -25.47
CA VAL A 328 -23.35 -44.22 -26.83
C VAL A 328 -24.44 -44.73 -27.77
N GLU A 329 -25.35 -45.58 -27.31
CA GLU A 329 -26.48 -46.07 -28.10
C GLU A 329 -27.47 -44.94 -28.43
N HIS A 330 -27.76 -44.06 -27.47
CA HIS A 330 -28.58 -42.87 -27.69
C HIS A 330 -27.93 -41.91 -28.70
N ILE A 331 -26.62 -41.68 -28.59
CA ILE A 331 -25.86 -40.87 -29.56
C ILE A 331 -25.92 -41.50 -30.95
N SER A 332 -25.73 -42.82 -31.07
CA SER A 332 -25.81 -43.54 -32.35
C SER A 332 -27.17 -43.36 -33.02
N THR A 333 -28.27 -43.51 -32.26
CA THR A 333 -29.63 -43.28 -32.75
C THR A 333 -29.82 -41.84 -33.21
N SER A 334 -29.24 -40.88 -32.49
CA SER A 334 -29.32 -39.45 -32.83
C SER A 334 -28.54 -39.11 -34.09
N ILE A 335 -27.32 -39.67 -34.26
CA ILE A 335 -26.53 -39.53 -35.49
C ILE A 335 -27.31 -40.12 -36.68
N GLN A 336 -27.90 -41.30 -36.54
CA GLN A 336 -28.70 -41.92 -37.61
C GLN A 336 -29.93 -41.09 -37.97
N ALA A 337 -30.60 -40.48 -36.99
CA ALA A 337 -31.70 -39.55 -37.24
C ALA A 337 -31.23 -38.29 -37.99
N ASP A 338 -30.04 -37.77 -37.66
CA ASP A 338 -29.42 -36.65 -38.36
C ASP A 338 -29.02 -37.01 -39.81
N GLN A 339 -28.49 -38.22 -40.03
CA GLN A 339 -28.21 -38.75 -41.37
C GLN A 339 -29.50 -38.89 -42.21
N ALA A 340 -30.56 -39.45 -41.63
CA ALA A 340 -31.84 -39.67 -42.32
C ALA A 340 -32.55 -38.36 -42.68
N SER A 341 -32.49 -37.35 -41.79
CA SER A 341 -33.14 -36.06 -42.01
C SER A 341 -32.42 -35.18 -43.03
N ARG A 342 -31.08 -35.24 -43.10
CA ARG A 342 -30.25 -34.30 -43.88
C ARG A 342 -29.52 -34.94 -45.06
N SER A 343 -29.54 -36.27 -45.18
CA SER A 343 -28.78 -37.03 -46.18
C SER A 343 -27.27 -36.76 -46.13
N TRP A 344 -26.71 -36.54 -44.93
CA TRP A 344 -25.28 -36.32 -44.72
C TRP A 344 -24.61 -37.59 -44.20
N PRO A 345 -23.40 -37.94 -44.68
CA PRO A 345 -22.77 -39.20 -44.33
C PRO A 345 -22.19 -39.22 -42.90
N LEU A 346 -21.76 -38.08 -42.32
CA LEU A 346 -21.29 -37.96 -40.93
C LEU A 346 -20.23 -39.03 -40.53
N GLU A 347 -19.37 -39.41 -41.46
CA GLU A 347 -18.43 -40.53 -41.35
C GLU A 347 -17.49 -40.41 -40.14
N ASP A 348 -17.04 -39.20 -39.81
CA ASP A 348 -16.10 -39.00 -38.70
C ASP A 348 -16.77 -39.18 -37.34
N LEU A 349 -18.04 -38.77 -37.17
CA LEU A 349 -18.80 -39.02 -35.95
C LEU A 349 -19.11 -40.51 -35.78
N LEU A 350 -19.46 -41.20 -36.88
CA LEU A 350 -19.67 -42.65 -36.86
C LEU A 350 -18.37 -43.39 -36.51
N ARG A 351 -17.25 -43.03 -37.13
CA ARG A 351 -15.95 -43.64 -36.84
C ARG A 351 -15.55 -43.47 -35.37
N ARG A 352 -15.78 -42.29 -34.79
CA ARG A 352 -15.55 -42.03 -33.35
C ARG A 352 -16.50 -42.83 -32.46
N GLN A 353 -17.77 -42.92 -32.84
CA GLN A 353 -18.76 -43.72 -32.12
C GLN A 353 -18.38 -45.22 -32.11
N GLU A 354 -17.92 -45.76 -33.24
CA GLU A 354 -17.41 -47.12 -33.36
C GLU A 354 -16.17 -47.34 -32.49
N SER A 355 -15.19 -46.43 -32.50
CA SER A 355 -13.99 -46.56 -31.67
C SER A 355 -14.30 -46.53 -30.17
N ILE A 356 -15.17 -45.61 -29.72
CA ILE A 356 -15.65 -45.53 -28.34
C ILE A 356 -16.36 -46.83 -27.95
N SER A 357 -17.22 -47.37 -28.82
CA SER A 357 -17.93 -48.62 -28.54
C SER A 357 -16.97 -49.82 -28.41
N ALA A 358 -15.91 -49.88 -29.23
CA ALA A 358 -14.89 -50.91 -29.15
C ALA A 358 -14.06 -50.79 -27.86
N GLU A 359 -13.72 -49.57 -27.44
CA GLU A 359 -13.02 -49.32 -26.18
C GLU A 359 -13.88 -49.66 -24.94
N LEU A 360 -15.19 -49.37 -24.97
CA LEU A 360 -16.13 -49.79 -23.92
C LEU A 360 -16.23 -51.32 -23.82
N LEU A 361 -16.31 -52.01 -24.96
CA LEU A 361 -16.34 -53.48 -24.99
C LEU A 361 -15.05 -54.07 -24.43
N SER A 362 -13.89 -53.50 -24.78
CA SER A 362 -12.60 -53.88 -24.20
C SER A 362 -12.56 -53.65 -22.68
N SER A 363 -13.09 -52.51 -22.22
CA SER A 363 -13.12 -52.14 -20.80
C SER A 363 -14.03 -53.07 -19.99
N LYS A 364 -15.16 -53.49 -20.57
CA LYS A 364 -16.07 -54.49 -19.98
C LYS A 364 -15.43 -55.88 -19.87
N GLN A 365 -14.57 -56.28 -20.82
CA GLN A 365 -13.81 -57.54 -20.71
C GLN A 365 -12.73 -57.45 -19.63
N LEU A 366 -12.10 -56.29 -19.49
CA LEU A 366 -11.09 -56.03 -18.46
C LEU A 366 -11.71 -55.93 -17.06
N GLU A 367 -12.93 -55.40 -16.93
CA GLU A 367 -13.67 -55.29 -15.65
C GLU A 367 -13.67 -56.60 -14.84
N VAL A 368 -13.81 -57.74 -15.53
CA VAL A 368 -13.89 -59.08 -14.91
C VAL A 368 -12.58 -59.50 -14.22
N PHE A 369 -11.43 -59.01 -14.70
CA PHE A 369 -10.11 -59.49 -14.27
C PHE A 369 -9.20 -58.38 -13.71
N ASP A 370 -9.42 -57.11 -14.08
CA ASP A 370 -8.65 -55.95 -13.63
C ASP A 370 -9.55 -54.69 -13.56
N PRO A 371 -10.40 -54.55 -12.51
CA PRO A 371 -11.30 -53.41 -12.35
C PRO A 371 -10.56 -52.06 -12.27
N ILE A 372 -9.33 -52.01 -11.75
CA ILE A 372 -8.55 -50.76 -11.64
C ILE A 372 -8.13 -50.25 -13.02
N GLN A 373 -7.59 -51.13 -13.87
CA GLN A 373 -7.22 -50.72 -15.23
C GLN A 373 -8.46 -50.38 -16.08
N SER A 374 -9.57 -51.10 -15.86
CA SER A 374 -10.83 -50.83 -16.54
C SER A 374 -11.40 -49.46 -16.15
N GLU A 375 -11.34 -49.05 -14.88
CA GLU A 375 -11.75 -47.71 -14.44
C GLU A 375 -11.01 -46.59 -15.19
N GLN A 376 -9.67 -46.67 -15.28
CA GLN A 376 -8.88 -45.64 -15.96
C GLN A 376 -9.28 -45.48 -17.44
N ARG A 377 -9.56 -46.60 -18.11
CA ARG A 377 -10.04 -46.59 -19.50
C ARG A 377 -11.44 -45.99 -19.60
N VAL A 378 -12.35 -46.37 -18.69
CA VAL A 378 -13.73 -45.85 -18.67
C VAL A 378 -13.77 -44.35 -18.40
N ILE A 379 -12.88 -43.79 -17.58
CA ILE A 379 -12.76 -42.35 -17.36
C ILE A 379 -12.44 -41.63 -18.68
N HIS A 380 -11.40 -42.06 -19.39
CA HIS A 380 -11.02 -41.48 -20.68
C HIS A 380 -12.15 -41.61 -21.72
N VAL A 381 -12.75 -42.80 -21.80
CA VAL A 381 -13.86 -43.05 -22.72
C VAL A 381 -15.08 -42.18 -22.38
N ASN A 382 -15.37 -41.93 -21.11
CA ASN A 382 -16.47 -41.04 -20.71
C ASN A 382 -16.25 -39.59 -21.13
N GLU A 383 -15.02 -39.09 -21.10
CA GLU A 383 -14.68 -37.77 -21.64
C GLU A 383 -14.93 -37.71 -23.15
N GLU A 384 -14.52 -38.74 -23.88
CA GLU A 384 -14.77 -38.84 -25.33
C GLU A 384 -16.26 -38.98 -25.67
N ILE A 385 -17.05 -39.68 -24.83
CA ILE A 385 -18.51 -39.75 -24.97
C ILE A 385 -19.13 -38.36 -24.78
N GLN A 386 -18.71 -37.61 -23.77
CA GLN A 386 -19.19 -36.24 -23.55
C GLN A 386 -18.86 -35.32 -24.73
N ARG A 387 -17.64 -35.41 -25.28
CA ARG A 387 -17.24 -34.67 -26.49
C ARG A 387 -18.10 -35.07 -27.69
N LEU A 388 -18.29 -36.37 -27.92
CA LEU A 388 -19.12 -36.86 -29.03
C LEU A 388 -20.58 -36.41 -28.90
N GLU A 389 -21.12 -36.40 -27.68
CA GLU A 389 -22.48 -35.90 -27.39
C GLU A 389 -22.61 -34.41 -27.72
N GLN A 390 -21.65 -33.60 -27.32
CA GLN A 390 -21.60 -32.17 -27.66
C GLN A 390 -21.45 -31.95 -29.18
N ASP A 391 -20.56 -32.70 -29.81
CA ASP A 391 -20.32 -32.66 -31.26
C ASP A 391 -21.61 -33.00 -32.02
N GLN A 392 -22.32 -34.07 -31.64
CA GLN A 392 -23.60 -34.45 -32.24
C GLN A 392 -24.65 -33.34 -32.09
N GLN A 393 -24.81 -32.76 -30.89
CA GLN A 393 -25.75 -31.66 -30.65
C GLN A 393 -25.41 -30.42 -31.50
N SER A 394 -24.12 -30.18 -31.76
CA SER A 394 -23.66 -29.04 -32.54
C SER A 394 -23.99 -29.13 -34.04
N VAL A 395 -24.21 -30.34 -34.59
CA VAL A 395 -24.53 -30.55 -36.01
C VAL A 395 -25.75 -29.72 -36.42
N SER A 396 -26.82 -29.77 -35.62
CA SER A 396 -28.05 -29.03 -35.87
C SER A 396 -27.82 -27.51 -35.81
N ARG A 397 -26.99 -27.05 -34.87
CA ARG A 397 -26.64 -25.64 -34.70
C ARG A 397 -25.88 -25.10 -35.92
N TYR A 398 -24.85 -25.81 -36.39
CA TYR A 398 -24.08 -25.37 -37.55
C TYR A 398 -24.87 -25.46 -38.85
N ALA A 399 -25.78 -26.43 -38.96
CA ALA A 399 -26.72 -26.51 -40.09
C ALA A 399 -27.63 -25.27 -40.16
N GLU A 400 -28.20 -24.85 -39.02
CA GLU A 400 -29.01 -23.63 -38.94
C GLU A 400 -28.17 -22.36 -39.21
N GLN A 401 -26.93 -22.31 -38.70
CA GLN A 401 -26.02 -21.20 -38.99
C GLN A 401 -25.74 -21.07 -40.50
N TYR A 402 -25.48 -22.18 -41.20
CA TYR A 402 -25.31 -22.17 -42.65
C TYR A 402 -26.55 -21.64 -43.38
N GLN A 403 -27.75 -22.03 -42.94
CA GLN A 403 -29.02 -21.56 -43.52
C GLN A 403 -29.23 -20.06 -43.34
N ARG A 404 -28.82 -19.50 -42.19
CA ARG A 404 -28.93 -18.06 -41.89
C ARG A 404 -27.78 -17.22 -42.47
N PHE A 405 -26.69 -17.84 -42.92
CA PHE A 405 -25.52 -17.14 -43.41
C PHE A 405 -25.81 -16.16 -44.58
N PRO A 406 -26.67 -16.48 -45.58
CA PRO A 406 -27.01 -15.53 -46.64
C PRO A 406 -27.66 -14.24 -46.12
N GLU A 407 -28.46 -14.31 -45.05
CA GLU A 407 -29.07 -13.13 -44.43
C GLU A 407 -28.01 -12.26 -43.75
N GLN A 408 -27.06 -12.89 -43.03
CA GLN A 408 -25.93 -12.19 -42.41
C GLN A 408 -25.05 -11.51 -43.45
N MET A 409 -24.76 -12.20 -44.55
CA MET A 409 -24.02 -11.66 -45.68
C MET A 409 -24.71 -10.43 -46.29
N ASN A 410 -26.03 -10.51 -46.51
CA ASN A 410 -26.82 -9.38 -47.01
C ASN A 410 -26.84 -8.21 -46.03
N HIS A 411 -26.94 -8.50 -44.73
CA HIS A 411 -26.85 -7.47 -43.69
C HIS A 411 -25.49 -6.74 -43.74
N SER A 412 -24.37 -7.47 -43.81
CA SER A 412 -23.04 -6.86 -43.94
C SER A 412 -22.91 -6.03 -45.22
N ARG A 413 -23.41 -6.52 -46.38
CA ARG A 413 -23.41 -5.75 -47.64
C ARG A 413 -24.21 -4.46 -47.54
N ASN A 414 -25.39 -4.52 -46.91
CA ASN A 414 -26.25 -3.34 -46.73
C ASN A 414 -25.59 -2.32 -45.81
N SER A 415 -24.97 -2.76 -44.72
CA SER A 415 -24.22 -1.89 -43.81
C SER A 415 -23.05 -1.20 -44.51
N ILE A 416 -22.25 -1.95 -45.29
CA ILE A 416 -21.14 -1.37 -46.08
C ILE A 416 -21.68 -0.37 -47.10
N SER A 417 -22.76 -0.70 -47.82
CA SER A 417 -23.39 0.20 -48.79
C SER A 417 -23.89 1.47 -48.12
N GLN A 418 -24.52 1.37 -46.95
CA GLN A 418 -25.03 2.51 -46.20
C GLN A 418 -23.88 3.43 -45.77
N ILE A 419 -22.83 2.90 -45.13
CA ILE A 419 -21.66 3.68 -44.70
C ILE A 419 -20.98 4.33 -45.91
N THR A 420 -20.85 3.59 -47.00
CA THR A 420 -20.22 4.06 -48.25
C THR A 420 -21.03 5.21 -48.88
N GLN A 421 -22.37 5.12 -48.89
CA GLN A 421 -23.23 6.17 -49.42
C GLN A 421 -23.26 7.41 -48.52
N GLU A 422 -23.42 7.21 -47.21
CA GLU A 422 -23.47 8.27 -46.21
C GLU A 422 -22.19 9.10 -46.21
N HIS A 423 -21.04 8.43 -46.27
CA HIS A 423 -19.73 9.08 -46.24
C HIS A 423 -19.09 9.26 -47.62
N ARG A 424 -19.78 8.91 -48.71
CA ARG A 424 -19.30 8.99 -50.11
C ARG A 424 -17.92 8.33 -50.33
N LEU A 425 -17.74 7.11 -49.83
CA LEU A 425 -16.47 6.39 -49.94
C LEU A 425 -16.34 5.70 -51.31
N LYS A 426 -15.14 5.70 -51.91
CA LYS A 426 -14.83 5.01 -53.19
C LYS A 426 -14.17 3.63 -52.99
N LEU A 427 -13.74 3.31 -51.77
CA LEU A 427 -13.12 2.02 -51.41
C LEU A 427 -11.91 1.63 -52.30
N VAL A 428 -11.01 2.58 -52.57
CA VAL A 428 -9.94 2.41 -53.59
C VAL A 428 -8.83 1.43 -53.16
N ARG A 429 -8.43 1.43 -51.89
CA ARG A 429 -7.32 0.59 -51.37
C ARG A 429 -7.80 -0.61 -50.54
N ILE A 430 -9.09 -0.69 -50.26
CA ILE A 430 -9.67 -1.70 -49.37
C ILE A 430 -10.80 -2.38 -50.13
N ASP A 431 -10.80 -3.70 -50.08
CA ASP A 431 -11.84 -4.52 -50.69
C ASP A 431 -12.71 -5.21 -49.62
N PRO A 432 -13.68 -4.49 -49.03
CA PRO A 432 -14.59 -5.09 -48.06
C PRO A 432 -15.53 -6.12 -48.70
N TYR A 433 -15.78 -6.04 -50.01
CA TYR A 433 -16.60 -7.01 -50.73
C TYR A 433 -15.85 -8.33 -50.97
N GLY A 434 -14.55 -8.27 -51.27
CA GLY A 434 -13.68 -9.45 -51.31
C GLY A 434 -13.65 -10.22 -49.99
N LYS A 435 -13.68 -9.51 -48.84
CA LYS A 435 -13.81 -10.16 -47.51
C LYS A 435 -15.13 -10.91 -47.34
N ILE A 436 -16.21 -10.41 -47.92
CA ILE A 436 -17.50 -11.10 -47.92
C ILE A 436 -17.45 -12.36 -48.80
N GLU A 437 -16.74 -12.31 -49.93
CA GLU A 437 -16.51 -13.48 -50.78
C GLU A 437 -15.64 -14.53 -50.07
N GLU A 438 -14.57 -14.12 -49.38
CA GLU A 438 -13.77 -15.02 -48.52
C GLU A 438 -14.63 -15.67 -47.42
N ALA A 439 -15.56 -14.90 -46.82
CA ALA A 439 -16.48 -15.42 -45.81
C ALA A 439 -17.42 -16.49 -46.40
N GLN A 440 -17.92 -16.27 -47.63
CA GLN A 440 -18.73 -17.25 -48.34
C GLN A 440 -17.94 -18.53 -48.60
N GLN A 441 -16.70 -18.44 -49.08
CA GLN A 441 -15.84 -19.61 -49.31
C GLN A 441 -15.59 -20.39 -48.00
N SER A 442 -15.34 -19.69 -46.89
CA SER A 442 -15.18 -20.32 -45.58
C SER A 442 -16.47 -21.01 -45.11
N ASN A 443 -17.64 -20.43 -45.37
CA ASN A 443 -18.93 -21.02 -45.02
C ASN A 443 -19.27 -22.26 -45.90
N GLU A 444 -18.84 -22.28 -47.16
CA GLU A 444 -18.92 -23.47 -48.03
C GLU A 444 -18.02 -24.60 -47.52
N GLN A 445 -16.79 -24.27 -47.10
CA GLN A 445 -15.87 -25.23 -46.47
C GLN A 445 -16.41 -25.76 -45.14
N MET A 446 -17.04 -24.89 -44.33
CA MET A 446 -17.74 -25.29 -43.10
C MET A 446 -18.81 -26.34 -43.40
N LEU A 447 -19.66 -26.13 -44.42
CA LEU A 447 -20.68 -27.10 -44.81
C LEU A 447 -20.06 -28.43 -45.27
N ASP A 448 -18.97 -28.38 -46.04
CA ASP A 448 -18.27 -29.58 -46.49
C ASP A 448 -17.75 -30.41 -45.31
N ARG A 449 -17.10 -29.78 -44.33
CA ARG A 449 -16.65 -30.44 -43.09
C ARG A 449 -17.81 -30.97 -42.24
N LEU A 450 -18.87 -30.20 -42.13
CA LEU A 450 -20.07 -30.59 -41.39
C LEU A 450 -20.72 -31.84 -41.98
N LYS A 451 -20.77 -31.98 -43.31
CA LYS A 451 -21.30 -33.18 -43.99
C LYS A 451 -20.51 -34.44 -43.62
N HIS A 452 -19.20 -34.32 -43.44
CA HIS A 452 -18.33 -35.43 -43.03
C HIS A 452 -18.36 -35.69 -41.52
N GLY A 453 -18.90 -34.76 -40.71
CA GLY A 453 -18.96 -34.88 -39.25
C GLY A 453 -17.72 -34.37 -38.51
N ASP A 454 -16.83 -33.62 -39.19
CA ASP A 454 -15.66 -32.98 -38.57
C ASP A 454 -16.07 -31.67 -37.88
N ILE A 455 -16.63 -31.79 -36.67
CA ILE A 455 -17.12 -30.65 -35.89
C ILE A 455 -16.02 -29.64 -35.51
N PRO A 456 -14.81 -30.05 -35.09
CA PRO A 456 -13.73 -29.10 -34.81
C PRO A 456 -13.38 -28.23 -36.02
N ALA A 457 -13.20 -28.82 -37.20
CA ALA A 457 -12.92 -28.03 -38.41
C ALA A 457 -14.12 -27.18 -38.83
N THR A 458 -15.35 -27.70 -38.66
CA THR A 458 -16.58 -26.95 -38.90
C THR A 458 -16.62 -25.67 -38.04
N ALA A 459 -16.36 -25.79 -36.74
CA ALA A 459 -16.33 -24.67 -35.81
C ALA A 459 -15.32 -23.59 -36.24
N GLN A 460 -14.11 -24.00 -36.64
CA GLN A 460 -13.07 -23.09 -37.11
C GLN A 460 -13.50 -22.30 -38.36
N HIS A 461 -14.08 -22.97 -39.35
CA HIS A 461 -14.55 -22.31 -40.57
C HIS A 461 -15.78 -21.42 -40.34
N ALA A 462 -16.66 -21.81 -39.41
CA ALA A 462 -17.81 -21.01 -38.98
C ALA A 462 -17.38 -19.70 -38.32
N GLU A 463 -16.41 -19.78 -37.42
CA GLU A 463 -15.84 -18.62 -36.73
C GLU A 463 -15.14 -17.70 -37.73
N ARG A 464 -14.29 -18.25 -38.60
CA ARG A 464 -13.60 -17.48 -39.65
C ARG A 464 -14.56 -16.75 -40.57
N ALA A 465 -15.64 -17.41 -41.02
CA ALA A 465 -16.65 -16.76 -41.87
C ALA A 465 -17.31 -15.57 -41.15
N SER A 466 -17.65 -15.75 -39.87
CA SER A 466 -18.25 -14.69 -39.04
C SER A 466 -17.29 -13.52 -38.80
N GLN A 467 -16.01 -13.81 -38.54
CA GLN A 467 -14.96 -12.80 -38.37
C GLN A 467 -14.75 -11.98 -39.64
N LEU A 468 -14.70 -12.61 -40.82
CA LEU A 468 -14.53 -11.93 -42.11
C LEU A 468 -15.70 -10.99 -42.42
N LEU A 469 -16.94 -11.40 -42.13
CA LEU A 469 -18.12 -10.52 -42.27
C LEU A 469 -18.05 -9.30 -41.36
N ALA A 470 -17.58 -9.48 -40.12
CA ALA A 470 -17.40 -8.39 -39.16
C ALA A 470 -16.27 -7.44 -39.59
N GLU A 471 -15.13 -7.99 -40.02
CA GLU A 471 -13.96 -7.25 -40.52
C GLU A 471 -14.33 -6.34 -41.70
N ALA A 472 -15.11 -6.85 -42.66
CA ALA A 472 -15.56 -6.09 -43.82
C ALA A 472 -16.33 -4.80 -43.44
N VAL A 473 -17.24 -4.91 -42.46
CA VAL A 473 -18.00 -3.76 -41.95
C VAL A 473 -17.09 -2.83 -41.15
N GLN A 474 -16.24 -3.37 -40.28
CA GLN A 474 -15.36 -2.60 -39.41
C GLN A 474 -14.34 -1.76 -40.19
N ILE A 475 -13.72 -2.32 -41.23
CA ILE A 475 -12.75 -1.56 -42.03
C ILE A 475 -13.45 -0.40 -42.76
N THR A 476 -14.68 -0.62 -43.26
CA THR A 476 -15.48 0.43 -43.89
C THR A 476 -15.86 1.53 -42.90
N GLN A 477 -16.29 1.15 -41.70
CA GLN A 477 -16.61 2.10 -40.61
C GLN A 477 -15.38 2.92 -40.21
N ARG A 478 -14.22 2.27 -40.06
CA ARG A 478 -12.96 2.93 -39.73
C ARG A 478 -12.59 4.00 -40.76
N LEU A 479 -12.78 3.75 -42.06
CA LEU A 479 -12.54 4.76 -43.09
C LEU A 479 -13.47 5.97 -42.94
N ALA A 480 -14.75 5.75 -42.65
CA ALA A 480 -15.70 6.83 -42.38
C ALA A 480 -15.28 7.67 -41.16
N ASP A 481 -14.89 7.00 -40.08
CA ASP A 481 -14.43 7.67 -38.87
C ASP A 481 -13.16 8.50 -39.12
N LEU A 482 -12.21 7.94 -39.89
CA LEU A 482 -10.99 8.65 -40.28
C LEU A 482 -11.30 9.89 -41.12
N LYS A 483 -12.24 9.82 -42.07
CA LYS A 483 -12.68 10.99 -42.85
C LYS A 483 -13.17 12.12 -41.92
N LEU A 484 -14.06 11.79 -40.98
CA LEU A 484 -14.62 12.77 -40.04
C LEU A 484 -13.56 13.33 -39.08
N LYS A 485 -12.66 12.48 -38.60
CA LYS A 485 -11.59 12.89 -37.69
C LYS A 485 -10.57 13.78 -38.39
N ASN A 486 -10.12 13.39 -39.58
CA ASN A 486 -9.16 14.16 -40.35
C ASN A 486 -9.71 15.55 -40.71
N ALA A 487 -10.98 15.66 -41.11
CA ALA A 487 -11.61 16.95 -41.37
C ALA A 487 -11.60 17.89 -40.14
N ARG A 488 -11.93 17.35 -38.96
CA ARG A 488 -11.87 18.11 -37.69
C ARG A 488 -10.45 18.54 -37.35
N ASP A 489 -9.49 17.65 -37.46
CA ASP A 489 -8.10 17.93 -37.12
C ASP A 489 -7.48 18.94 -38.09
N ILE A 490 -7.78 18.85 -39.40
CA ILE A 490 -7.39 19.86 -40.39
C ILE A 490 -7.92 21.24 -39.97
N GLN A 491 -9.21 21.36 -39.63
CA GLN A 491 -9.79 22.64 -39.21
C GLN A 491 -9.14 23.19 -37.93
N SER A 492 -8.87 22.32 -36.95
CA SER A 492 -8.18 22.68 -35.72
C SER A 492 -6.76 23.20 -36.00
N ILE A 493 -6.01 22.50 -36.85
CA ILE A 493 -4.66 22.90 -37.27
C ILE A 493 -4.69 24.25 -38.00
N VAL A 494 -5.60 24.45 -38.96
CA VAL A 494 -5.73 25.73 -39.67
C VAL A 494 -5.99 26.88 -38.69
N THR A 495 -6.86 26.65 -37.70
CA THR A 495 -7.16 27.64 -36.66
C THR A 495 -5.92 27.96 -35.83
N LYS A 496 -5.19 26.94 -35.35
CA LYS A 496 -3.94 27.12 -34.59
C LYS A 496 -2.87 27.86 -35.39
N LEU A 497 -2.68 27.49 -36.67
CA LEU A 497 -1.71 28.14 -37.55
C LEU A 497 -1.95 29.65 -37.67
N SER A 498 -3.21 30.08 -37.72
CA SER A 498 -3.55 31.51 -37.76
C SER A 498 -3.22 32.26 -36.46
N GLN A 499 -3.19 31.56 -35.32
CA GLN A 499 -2.94 32.13 -33.99
C GLN A 499 -1.44 32.30 -33.70
N TYR A 500 -0.57 31.46 -34.27
CA TYR A 500 0.88 31.54 -34.03
C TYR A 500 1.49 32.89 -34.43
N ALA A 501 0.96 33.55 -35.46
CA ALA A 501 1.42 34.88 -35.85
C ALA A 501 1.14 35.95 -34.77
N ALA A 502 0.06 35.80 -33.99
CA ALA A 502 -0.23 36.69 -32.86
C ALA A 502 0.64 36.33 -31.64
N GLN A 503 0.79 35.04 -31.37
CA GLN A 503 1.63 34.53 -30.27
C GLN A 503 3.11 34.90 -30.45
N ASP A 504 3.68 34.79 -31.65
CA ASP A 504 5.07 35.20 -31.92
C ASP A 504 5.27 36.70 -31.70
N ARG A 505 4.27 37.54 -31.98
CA ARG A 505 4.34 38.97 -31.66
C ARG A 505 4.36 39.21 -30.16
N GLU A 506 3.49 38.55 -29.40
CA GLU A 506 3.50 38.65 -27.93
C GLU A 506 4.83 38.20 -27.33
N LEU A 507 5.33 37.04 -27.74
CA LEU A 507 6.60 36.51 -27.24
C LEU A 507 7.79 37.37 -27.68
N SER A 508 7.74 37.95 -28.87
CA SER A 508 8.77 38.91 -29.33
C SER A 508 8.80 40.18 -28.47
N VAL A 509 7.63 40.69 -28.05
CA VAL A 509 7.55 41.82 -27.10
C VAL A 509 8.10 41.44 -25.74
N LEU A 510 7.75 40.26 -25.22
CA LEU A 510 8.32 39.74 -23.96
C LEU A 510 9.83 39.56 -24.05
N THR A 511 10.34 39.09 -25.19
CA THR A 511 11.77 38.91 -25.44
C THR A 511 12.50 40.25 -25.47
N ALA A 512 11.96 41.26 -26.14
CA ALA A 512 12.54 42.60 -26.15
C ALA A 512 12.64 43.17 -24.73
N ARG A 513 11.62 42.96 -23.89
CA ARG A 513 11.66 43.31 -22.46
C ARG A 513 12.76 42.53 -21.72
N ALA A 514 12.80 41.21 -21.91
CA ALA A 514 13.78 40.34 -21.28
C ALA A 514 15.23 40.70 -21.66
N GLN A 515 15.49 41.10 -22.91
CA GLN A 515 16.80 41.57 -23.39
C GLN A 515 17.28 42.81 -22.65
N THR A 516 16.37 43.73 -22.33
CA THR A 516 16.72 44.94 -21.57
C THR A 516 16.91 44.66 -20.08
N GLN A 517 16.16 43.70 -19.52
CA GLN A 517 16.12 43.46 -18.08
C GLN A 517 17.10 42.38 -17.60
N TYR A 518 17.37 41.33 -18.39
CA TYR A 518 18.08 40.13 -17.93
C TYR A 518 19.22 39.75 -18.87
N ARG A 519 20.33 39.27 -18.29
CA ARG A 519 21.46 38.76 -19.10
C ARG A 519 21.04 37.55 -19.94
N GLY A 520 21.55 37.48 -21.17
CA GLY A 520 21.17 36.45 -22.16
C GLY A 520 21.29 35.00 -21.67
N LYS A 521 22.27 34.70 -20.81
CA LYS A 521 22.46 33.36 -20.22
C LYS A 521 21.20 32.77 -19.55
N HIS A 522 20.28 33.62 -19.11
CA HIS A 522 19.07 33.21 -18.38
C HIS A 522 17.90 32.80 -19.28
N TRP A 523 17.85 33.27 -20.53
CA TRP A 523 16.66 33.13 -21.38
C TRP A 523 16.95 32.82 -22.85
N GLU A 524 18.17 33.07 -23.34
CA GLU A 524 18.50 32.98 -24.77
C GLU A 524 18.35 31.56 -25.33
N GLN A 525 18.72 30.53 -24.56
CA GLN A 525 18.56 29.14 -24.97
C GLN A 525 17.09 28.77 -25.19
N ALA A 526 16.21 29.13 -24.25
CA ALA A 526 14.78 28.85 -24.34
C ALA A 526 14.15 29.61 -25.53
N TRP A 527 14.58 30.86 -25.76
CA TRP A 527 14.16 31.63 -26.93
C TRP A 527 14.61 30.98 -28.25
N ARG A 528 15.86 30.51 -28.31
CA ARG A 528 16.39 29.83 -29.50
C ARG A 528 15.59 28.56 -29.81
N GLN A 529 15.30 27.75 -28.81
CA GLN A 529 14.47 26.55 -28.95
C GLN A 529 13.08 26.89 -29.52
N TYR A 530 12.42 27.91 -28.98
CA TYR A 530 11.13 28.38 -29.53
C TYR A 530 11.24 28.79 -31.00
N ARG A 531 12.30 29.52 -31.37
CA ARG A 531 12.51 29.97 -32.76
C ARG A 531 12.81 28.83 -33.74
N GLU A 532 13.54 27.81 -33.29
CA GLU A 532 13.79 26.60 -34.07
C GLU A 532 12.48 25.84 -34.35
N GLU A 533 11.65 25.63 -33.33
CA GLU A 533 10.35 24.97 -33.49
C GLU A 533 9.37 25.82 -34.34
N LEU A 534 9.44 27.15 -34.26
CA LEU A 534 8.61 28.05 -35.07
C LEU A 534 8.93 27.94 -36.58
N GLN A 535 10.19 27.68 -36.94
CA GLN A 535 10.57 27.46 -38.35
C GLN A 535 9.91 26.20 -38.95
N ALA A 536 9.58 25.21 -38.11
CA ALA A 536 8.89 24.01 -38.58
C ALA A 536 7.45 24.28 -39.03
N VAL A 537 6.86 25.44 -38.69
CA VAL A 537 5.49 25.82 -39.08
C VAL A 537 5.31 25.96 -40.59
N ASP A 538 6.33 26.44 -41.32
CA ASP A 538 6.27 26.56 -42.78
C ASP A 538 6.18 25.18 -43.45
N ALA A 539 6.91 24.19 -42.90
CA ALA A 539 6.84 22.81 -43.33
C ALA A 539 5.45 22.20 -43.01
N VAL A 540 4.87 22.54 -41.85
CA VAL A 540 3.51 22.12 -41.48
C VAL A 540 2.47 22.64 -42.48
N GLN A 541 2.56 23.90 -42.91
CA GLN A 541 1.62 24.47 -43.88
C GLN A 541 1.68 23.77 -45.25
N SER A 542 2.90 23.41 -45.67
CA SER A 542 3.13 22.63 -46.90
C SER A 542 2.54 21.22 -46.79
N SER A 543 2.81 20.53 -45.68
CA SER A 543 2.28 19.18 -45.40
C SER A 543 0.76 19.17 -45.27
N LEU A 544 0.16 20.18 -44.65
CA LEU A 544 -1.29 20.31 -44.48
C LEU A 544 -2.01 20.43 -45.83
N SER A 545 -1.41 21.14 -46.79
CA SER A 545 -1.95 21.26 -48.15
C SER A 545 -2.04 19.90 -48.84
N ARG A 546 -0.98 19.09 -48.72
CA ARG A 546 -0.93 17.71 -49.24
C ARG A 546 -1.92 16.78 -48.52
N VAL A 547 -2.02 16.89 -47.20
CA VAL A 547 -3.00 16.12 -46.40
C VAL A 547 -4.43 16.44 -46.82
N THR A 548 -4.73 17.71 -47.12
CA THR A 548 -6.04 18.13 -47.61
C THR A 548 -6.35 17.46 -48.94
N GLN A 549 -5.39 17.43 -49.87
CA GLN A 549 -5.52 16.73 -51.16
C GLN A 549 -5.79 15.23 -50.99
N TRP A 550 -5.13 14.56 -50.03
CA TRP A 550 -5.40 13.15 -49.75
C TRP A 550 -6.79 12.90 -49.16
N CYS A 551 -7.34 13.85 -48.42
CA CYS A 551 -8.69 13.78 -47.86
C CYS A 551 -9.79 14.14 -48.86
N ASP A 552 -9.45 14.67 -50.03
CA ASP A 552 -10.43 15.03 -51.06
C ASP A 552 -11.26 13.81 -51.50
N GLU A 553 -12.50 14.07 -51.92
CA GLU A 553 -13.45 13.03 -52.34
C GLU A 553 -12.92 12.19 -53.52
N ASP A 554 -11.93 12.70 -54.26
CA ASP A 554 -11.32 12.00 -55.39
C ASP A 554 -10.20 11.04 -55.03
N VAL A 555 -9.42 11.34 -54.00
CA VAL A 555 -8.21 10.58 -53.62
C VAL A 555 -8.50 9.62 -52.45
N GLN A 556 -9.17 10.12 -51.40
CA GLN A 556 -9.62 9.34 -50.24
C GLN A 556 -8.53 8.49 -49.54
N GLU A 557 -7.30 9.00 -49.46
CA GLU A 557 -6.18 8.35 -48.77
C GLU A 557 -6.17 8.70 -47.26
N TYR A 558 -7.27 8.40 -46.58
CA TYR A 558 -7.52 8.83 -45.19
C TYR A 558 -6.50 8.32 -44.18
N GLU A 559 -5.94 7.12 -44.37
CA GLU A 559 -4.91 6.57 -43.48
C GLU A 559 -3.57 7.29 -43.62
N GLN A 560 -3.18 7.65 -44.85
CA GLN A 560 -1.95 8.40 -45.09
C GLN A 560 -2.09 9.84 -44.58
N ALA A 561 -3.25 10.46 -44.83
CA ALA A 561 -3.61 11.74 -44.24
C ALA A 561 -3.57 11.70 -42.71
N ARG A 562 -4.06 10.62 -42.09
CA ARG A 562 -4.02 10.47 -40.63
C ARG A 562 -2.59 10.45 -40.09
N SER A 563 -1.72 9.64 -40.69
CA SER A 563 -0.32 9.53 -40.24
C SER A 563 0.42 10.88 -40.32
N GLU A 564 0.22 11.64 -41.39
CA GLU A 564 0.83 12.98 -41.51
C GLU A 564 0.19 14.01 -40.58
N LEU A 565 -1.13 13.94 -40.33
CA LEU A 565 -1.80 14.79 -39.34
C LEU A 565 -1.25 14.55 -37.94
N ASP A 566 -1.03 13.30 -37.55
CA ASP A 566 -0.45 12.96 -36.25
C ASP A 566 0.99 13.50 -36.11
N HIS A 567 1.77 13.46 -37.20
CA HIS A 567 3.09 14.09 -37.24
C HIS A 567 3.01 15.62 -37.09
N ILE A 568 2.12 16.28 -37.84
CA ILE A 568 1.87 17.72 -37.75
C ILE A 568 1.47 18.13 -36.33
N LEU A 569 0.50 17.43 -35.72
CA LEU A 569 0.03 17.72 -34.37
C LEU A 569 1.16 17.62 -33.33
N THR A 570 2.09 16.67 -33.52
CA THR A 570 3.28 16.52 -32.67
C THR A 570 4.20 17.72 -32.78
N ILE A 571 4.46 18.23 -34.00
CA ILE A 571 5.28 19.42 -34.22
C ILE A 571 4.64 20.64 -33.54
N LEU A 572 3.34 20.85 -33.77
CA LEU A 572 2.60 21.97 -33.18
C LEU A 572 2.57 21.91 -31.65
N GLN A 573 2.46 20.72 -31.07
CA GLN A 573 2.53 20.54 -29.63
C GLN A 573 3.90 20.92 -29.06
N LYS A 574 5.00 20.59 -29.75
CA LYS A 574 6.35 21.00 -29.31
C LYS A 574 6.51 22.52 -29.35
N LEU A 575 5.96 23.17 -30.38
CA LEU A 575 5.94 24.63 -30.47
C LEU A 575 5.15 25.26 -29.33
N ASP A 576 3.94 24.74 -29.04
CA ASP A 576 3.10 25.19 -27.92
C ASP A 576 3.88 25.08 -26.58
N GLN A 577 4.55 23.95 -26.35
CA GLN A 577 5.37 23.71 -25.16
C GLN A 577 6.58 24.64 -25.06
N ALA A 578 7.29 24.88 -26.17
CA ALA A 578 8.44 25.79 -26.18
C ALA A 578 8.01 27.23 -25.90
N ALA A 579 6.86 27.66 -26.45
CA ALA A 579 6.27 28.97 -26.20
C ALA A 579 5.88 29.16 -24.73
N GLU A 580 5.16 28.18 -24.15
CA GLU A 580 4.76 28.20 -22.75
C GLU A 580 5.97 28.19 -21.82
N HIS A 581 6.95 27.31 -22.08
CA HIS A 581 8.18 27.23 -21.32
C HIS A 581 8.94 28.56 -21.29
N TYR A 582 9.04 29.23 -22.43
CA TYR A 582 9.71 30.53 -22.53
C TYR A 582 8.98 31.61 -21.72
N SER A 583 7.65 31.73 -21.88
CA SER A 583 6.82 32.68 -21.13
C SER A 583 6.94 32.46 -19.61
N ASP A 584 6.89 31.21 -19.17
CA ASP A 584 7.04 30.81 -17.78
C ASP A 584 8.42 31.13 -17.20
N LEU A 585 9.46 30.93 -18.01
CA LEU A 585 10.82 31.26 -17.61
C LEU A 585 10.97 32.76 -17.38
N ILE A 586 10.43 33.61 -18.27
CA ILE A 586 10.45 35.07 -18.07
C ILE A 586 9.66 35.46 -16.83
N ARG A 587 8.46 34.90 -16.61
CA ARG A 587 7.66 35.14 -15.40
C ARG A 587 8.41 34.75 -14.11
N LYS A 588 9.17 33.65 -14.13
CA LYS A 588 10.03 33.25 -13.00
C LYS A 588 11.17 34.23 -12.76
N LEU A 589 11.76 34.80 -13.81
CA LEU A 589 12.78 35.84 -13.68
C LEU A 589 12.20 37.15 -13.12
N ASP A 590 11.00 37.53 -13.53
CA ASP A 590 10.26 38.68 -12.95
C ASP A 590 10.06 38.49 -11.45
N ASN A 591 9.54 37.32 -11.04
CA ASN A 591 9.31 37.00 -9.63
C ASN A 591 10.60 36.99 -8.81
N LYS A 592 11.68 36.38 -9.33
CA LYS A 592 12.99 36.39 -8.65
C LYS A 592 13.57 37.78 -8.47
N LEU A 593 13.34 38.68 -9.43
CA LEU A 593 13.78 40.07 -9.33
C LEU A 593 13.02 40.80 -8.24
N GLU A 594 11.72 40.61 -8.15
CA GLU A 594 10.91 41.21 -7.10
C GLU A 594 11.28 40.66 -5.71
N GLU A 595 11.50 39.35 -5.60
CA GLU A 595 11.98 38.70 -4.38
C GLU A 595 13.35 39.25 -3.95
N ALA A 596 14.29 39.43 -4.90
CA ALA A 596 15.60 40.00 -4.61
C ALA A 596 15.51 41.46 -4.10
N LYS A 597 14.61 42.27 -4.65
CA LYS A 597 14.36 43.65 -4.17
C LYS A 597 13.77 43.65 -2.76
N GLN A 598 12.82 42.76 -2.48
CA GLN A 598 12.22 42.63 -1.15
C GLN A 598 13.25 42.15 -0.11
N MET A 599 14.07 41.15 -0.47
CA MET A 599 15.18 40.69 0.37
C MET A 599 16.17 41.81 0.68
N GLN A 600 16.52 42.62 -0.33
CA GLN A 600 17.38 43.78 -0.12
C GLN A 600 16.73 44.77 0.86
N ALA A 601 15.48 45.17 0.64
CA ALA A 601 14.79 46.14 1.50
C ALA A 601 14.74 45.64 2.96
N SER A 602 14.38 44.37 3.17
CA SER A 602 14.37 43.73 4.48
C SER A 602 15.75 43.72 5.14
N ALA A 603 16.80 43.38 4.39
CA ALA A 603 18.17 43.38 4.89
C ALA A 603 18.67 44.79 5.25
N GLU A 604 18.31 45.80 4.44
CA GLU A 604 18.62 47.20 4.73
C GLU A 604 17.91 47.69 6.00
N ASP A 605 16.64 47.31 6.20
CA ASP A 605 15.89 47.62 7.41
C ASP A 605 16.50 46.96 8.66
N SER A 606 16.82 45.66 8.59
CA SER A 606 17.50 44.96 9.70
C SER A 606 18.84 45.60 10.05
N PHE A 607 19.63 45.98 9.03
CA PHE A 607 20.90 46.66 9.25
C PHE A 607 20.72 48.04 9.89
N ALA A 608 19.78 48.85 9.39
CA ALA A 608 19.46 50.16 9.94
C ALA A 608 18.94 50.08 11.39
N GLN A 609 18.10 49.09 11.70
CA GLN A 609 17.62 48.82 13.06
C GLN A 609 18.78 48.45 13.99
N GLY A 610 19.74 47.64 13.53
CA GLY A 610 20.94 47.30 14.28
C GLY A 610 21.74 48.56 14.65
N LEU A 611 21.99 49.44 13.67
CA LEU A 611 22.68 50.72 13.89
C LEU A 611 21.91 51.64 14.85
N HIS A 612 20.58 51.71 14.71
CA HIS A 612 19.74 52.49 15.60
C HIS A 612 19.83 51.97 17.05
N THR A 613 19.76 50.66 17.27
CA THR A 613 19.89 50.03 18.60
C THR A 613 21.25 50.29 19.23
N ILE A 614 22.34 50.23 18.46
CA ILE A 614 23.67 50.63 18.94
C ILE A 614 23.66 52.08 19.44
N SER A 615 23.12 53.01 18.64
CA SER A 615 23.10 54.44 18.99
C SER A 615 22.22 54.74 20.20
N ARG A 616 21.04 54.11 20.29
CA ARG A 616 20.05 54.31 21.35
C ARG A 616 20.58 53.83 22.70
N HIS A 617 21.15 52.63 22.73
CA HIS A 617 21.64 52.01 23.95
C HIS A 617 23.11 52.33 24.24
N ARG A 618 23.80 53.13 23.39
CA ARG A 618 25.23 53.44 23.51
C ARG A 618 26.07 52.18 23.77
N ILE A 619 25.86 51.17 22.92
CA ILE A 619 26.56 49.89 23.01
C ILE A 619 28.00 50.12 22.53
N TYR A 620 28.97 49.86 23.40
CA TYR A 620 30.39 50.00 23.13
C TYR A 620 30.95 48.63 22.77
N SER A 621 31.15 48.28 21.49
CA SER A 621 32.00 47.13 21.12
C SER A 621 32.34 47.05 19.62
N ASN A 622 33.06 45.98 19.26
CA ASN A 622 33.92 45.69 18.10
C ASN A 622 33.22 45.52 16.74
N TRP A 623 31.99 46.03 16.59
CA TRP A 623 31.14 45.78 15.43
C TRP A 623 31.53 46.54 14.15
N GLN A 624 32.52 47.44 14.22
CA GLN A 624 32.95 48.28 13.10
C GLN A 624 33.37 47.49 11.85
N GLN A 625 33.96 46.31 12.01
CA GLN A 625 34.36 45.48 10.87
C GLN A 625 33.13 44.88 10.16
N GLN A 626 32.13 44.44 10.92
CA GLN A 626 30.88 43.90 10.39
C GLN A 626 29.98 44.98 9.79
N GLU A 627 29.96 46.18 10.39
CA GLU A 627 29.29 47.35 9.83
C GLU A 627 29.87 47.71 8.45
N LYS A 628 31.21 47.75 8.33
CA LYS A 628 31.88 48.02 7.05
C LYS A 628 31.60 46.95 6.00
N SER A 629 31.57 45.67 6.38
CA SER A 629 31.24 44.59 5.43
C SER A 629 29.79 44.64 4.98
N LEU A 630 28.84 44.90 5.89
CA LEU A 630 27.42 45.07 5.57
C LEU A 630 27.17 46.30 4.70
N ALA A 631 27.80 47.43 4.99
CA ALA A 631 27.72 48.62 4.15
C ALA A 631 28.31 48.39 2.74
N ALA A 632 29.42 47.64 2.65
CA ALA A 632 29.99 47.25 1.36
C ALA A 632 29.03 46.34 0.58
N MET A 633 28.41 45.35 1.22
CA MET A 633 27.40 44.47 0.58
C MET A 633 26.16 45.24 0.14
N GLN A 634 25.65 46.16 0.96
CA GLN A 634 24.55 47.05 0.59
C GLN A 634 24.89 47.88 -0.66
N SER A 635 26.11 48.44 -0.72
CA SER A 635 26.55 49.20 -1.89
C SER A 635 26.68 48.31 -3.14
N SER A 636 27.17 47.08 -2.99
CA SER A 636 27.30 46.10 -4.06
C SER A 636 25.94 45.73 -4.66
N ILE A 637 24.94 45.41 -3.82
CA ILE A 637 23.59 45.08 -4.29
C ILE A 637 22.93 46.28 -4.99
N ARG A 638 23.08 47.49 -4.44
CA ARG A 638 22.58 48.72 -5.09
C ARG A 638 23.23 48.95 -6.44
N GLN A 639 24.53 48.67 -6.58
CA GLN A 639 25.23 48.73 -7.86
C GLN A 639 24.71 47.67 -8.84
N LEU A 640 24.51 46.42 -8.38
CA LEU A 640 23.95 45.34 -9.21
C LEU A 640 22.53 45.67 -9.71
N LEU A 641 21.70 46.31 -8.88
CA LEU A 641 20.35 46.74 -9.25
C LEU A 641 20.30 48.01 -10.11
N ALA A 642 21.38 48.80 -10.13
CA ALA A 642 21.52 49.94 -11.02
C ALA A 642 22.02 49.54 -12.43
N GLN A 643 22.65 48.37 -12.57
CA GLN A 643 23.24 47.91 -13.83
C GLN A 643 22.33 46.89 -14.53
N GLN A 644 21.46 47.38 -15.41
CA GLN A 644 20.74 46.53 -16.37
C GLN A 644 21.65 46.18 -17.55
N PRO A 645 21.59 44.95 -18.11
CA PRO A 645 20.72 43.83 -17.72
C PRO A 645 21.22 43.04 -16.49
N TYR A 646 20.27 42.60 -15.65
CA TYR A 646 20.51 41.93 -14.38
C TYR A 646 21.08 40.52 -14.54
N ASP A 647 22.09 40.22 -13.74
CA ASP A 647 22.52 38.84 -13.49
C ASP A 647 21.78 38.29 -12.28
N MET A 648 20.70 37.55 -12.53
CA MET A 648 19.82 37.05 -11.47
C MET A 648 20.52 36.12 -10.47
N ASP A 649 21.47 35.29 -10.90
CA ASP A 649 22.18 34.38 -9.98
C ASP A 649 23.01 35.17 -8.97
N LEU A 650 23.80 36.13 -9.48
CA LEU A 650 24.67 36.96 -8.64
C LEU A 650 23.86 37.86 -7.71
N LEU A 651 22.74 38.40 -8.20
CA LEU A 651 21.86 39.26 -7.42
C LEU A 651 21.20 38.48 -6.27
N THR A 652 20.66 37.29 -6.55
CA THR A 652 20.06 36.43 -5.52
C THR A 652 21.12 35.96 -4.51
N GLU A 653 22.29 35.50 -4.96
CA GLU A 653 23.37 35.06 -4.08
C GLU A 653 23.83 36.17 -3.13
N THR A 654 24.10 37.37 -3.68
CA THR A 654 24.55 38.52 -2.89
C THR A 654 23.44 39.00 -1.95
N GLY A 655 22.19 39.04 -2.41
CA GLY A 655 21.02 39.43 -1.63
C GLY A 655 20.76 38.50 -0.44
N THR A 656 20.76 37.18 -0.65
CA THR A 656 20.59 36.19 0.42
C THR A 656 21.72 36.28 1.45
N ARG A 657 22.96 36.44 0.99
CA ARG A 657 24.11 36.61 1.89
C ARG A 657 23.97 37.87 2.75
N PHE A 658 23.61 39.00 2.13
CA PHE A 658 23.42 40.26 2.85
C PHE A 658 22.29 40.16 3.89
N MET A 659 21.15 39.57 3.53
CA MET A 659 20.03 39.37 4.45
C MET A 659 20.43 38.52 5.66
N ASN A 660 21.13 37.40 5.44
CA ASN A 660 21.58 36.53 6.51
C ASN A 660 22.57 37.24 7.44
N GLU A 661 23.56 37.93 6.90
CA GLU A 661 24.55 38.67 7.70
C GLU A 661 23.91 39.85 8.44
N ALA A 662 22.96 40.57 7.84
CA ALA A 662 22.26 41.69 8.47
C ALA A 662 21.35 41.23 9.64
N ASN A 663 20.64 40.11 9.46
CA ASN A 663 19.81 39.55 10.53
C ASN A 663 20.65 39.03 11.69
N GLN A 664 21.77 38.34 11.40
CA GLN A 664 22.71 37.89 12.43
C GLN A 664 23.30 39.08 13.21
N PHE A 665 23.63 40.16 12.51
CA PHE A 665 24.12 41.41 13.12
C PHE A 665 23.07 42.03 14.04
N LEU A 666 21.83 42.19 13.59
CA LEU A 666 20.73 42.71 14.40
C LEU A 666 20.52 41.87 15.67
N SER A 667 20.40 40.55 15.54
CA SER A 667 20.20 39.66 16.69
C SER A 667 21.39 39.65 17.66
N ALA A 668 22.62 39.87 17.19
CA ALA A 668 23.78 40.01 18.08
C ALA A 668 23.72 41.33 18.88
N ILE A 669 23.31 42.42 18.24
CA ILE A 669 23.17 43.74 18.86
C ILE A 669 22.03 43.77 19.87
N GLU A 670 20.87 43.21 19.53
CA GLU A 670 19.73 43.15 20.45
C GLU A 670 20.07 42.38 21.72
N ARG A 671 20.79 41.25 21.59
CA ARG A 671 21.30 40.52 22.76
C ARG A 671 22.25 41.37 23.60
N ALA A 672 23.19 42.08 22.97
CA ALA A 672 24.10 42.97 23.68
C ALA A 672 23.35 44.14 24.37
N ALA A 673 22.30 44.68 23.74
CA ALA A 673 21.46 45.73 24.31
C ALA A 673 20.76 45.25 25.59
N ILE A 674 20.16 44.06 25.53
CA ILE A 674 19.48 43.42 26.67
C ILE A 674 20.47 43.13 27.79
N GLN A 675 21.63 42.53 27.47
CA GLN A 675 22.68 42.25 28.45
C GLN A 675 23.14 43.53 29.14
N LYS A 676 23.44 44.58 28.37
CA LYS A 676 23.83 45.88 28.91
C LYS A 676 22.75 46.45 29.84
N GLN A 677 21.50 46.46 29.41
CA GLN A 677 20.38 46.97 30.20
C GLN A 677 20.21 46.19 31.51
N ASN A 678 20.39 44.86 31.49
CA ASN A 678 20.33 44.04 32.69
C ASN A 678 21.44 44.41 33.68
N VAL A 679 22.68 44.60 33.20
CA VAL A 679 23.79 45.03 34.06
C VAL A 679 23.54 46.41 34.66
N GLU A 680 23.05 47.38 33.88
CA GLU A 680 22.73 48.72 34.37
C GLU A 680 21.64 48.68 35.46
N GLN A 681 20.60 47.87 35.25
CA GLN A 681 19.53 47.69 36.25
C GLN A 681 20.03 47.00 37.52
N GLU A 682 20.86 45.97 37.40
CA GLU A 682 21.46 45.28 38.54
C GLU A 682 22.38 46.21 39.33
N LEU A 683 23.26 46.94 38.64
CA LEU A 683 24.19 47.86 39.28
C LEU A 683 23.45 48.98 40.02
N ALA A 684 22.45 49.60 39.39
CA ALA A 684 21.62 50.63 40.04
C ALA A 684 20.88 50.09 41.28
N ARG A 685 20.37 48.85 41.23
CA ARG A 685 19.75 48.19 42.39
C ARG A 685 20.77 47.95 43.50
N MET A 686 21.96 47.44 43.16
CA MET A 686 23.02 47.17 44.13
C MET A 686 23.54 48.46 44.77
N GLU A 687 23.69 49.55 44.02
CA GLU A 687 24.07 50.87 44.54
C GLU A 687 23.03 51.44 45.50
N GLN A 688 21.74 51.37 45.14
CA GLN A 688 20.67 51.82 46.02
C GLN A 688 20.63 51.02 47.33
N GLN A 689 20.77 49.69 47.24
CA GLN A 689 20.85 48.83 48.41
C GLN A 689 22.08 49.17 49.26
N TYR A 690 23.25 49.32 48.64
CA TYR A 690 24.48 49.69 49.32
C TYR A 690 24.35 51.01 50.09
N HIS A 691 23.83 52.06 49.45
CA HIS A 691 23.61 53.35 50.12
C HIS A 691 22.63 53.24 51.29
N SER A 692 21.52 52.51 51.11
CA SER A 692 20.54 52.31 52.18
C SER A 692 21.11 51.54 53.37
N SER A 693 21.91 50.50 53.11
CA SER A 693 22.54 49.67 54.12
C SER A 693 23.71 50.40 54.78
N SER A 694 24.52 51.14 54.03
CA SER A 694 25.57 52.01 54.56
C SER A 694 25.01 53.10 55.48
N ALA A 695 23.88 53.71 55.14
CA ALA A 695 23.24 54.72 55.99
C ALA A 695 22.68 54.11 57.28
N ARG A 696 22.12 52.89 57.20
CA ARG A 696 21.59 52.16 58.36
C ARG A 696 22.68 51.63 59.29
N TYR A 697 23.77 51.12 58.73
CA TYR A 697 24.82 50.44 59.49
C TYR A 697 25.98 51.39 59.86
N GLY A 698 26.08 52.56 59.24
CA GLY A 698 27.21 53.48 59.35
C GLY A 698 27.48 54.06 60.73
N SER A 699 26.50 54.06 61.63
CA SER A 699 26.72 54.45 63.04
C SER A 699 27.37 53.36 63.89
N ARG A 700 27.37 52.10 63.43
CA ARG A 700 27.75 50.92 64.24
C ARG A 700 28.81 50.02 63.59
N LEU A 701 29.01 50.11 62.29
CA LEU A 701 29.96 49.32 61.52
C LEU A 701 30.98 50.24 60.84
N ASN A 702 32.25 49.83 60.76
CA ASN A 702 33.22 50.52 59.92
C ASN A 702 32.96 50.18 58.44
N VAL A 703 32.11 50.98 57.79
CA VAL A 703 31.67 50.76 56.41
C VAL A 703 32.79 50.98 55.37
N HIS A 704 33.90 51.61 55.76
CA HIS A 704 34.96 52.03 54.84
C HIS A 704 35.60 50.86 54.07
N GLN A 705 35.77 49.70 54.71
CA GLN A 705 36.35 48.50 54.07
C GLN A 705 35.43 47.89 53.01
N TYR A 706 34.12 47.92 53.24
CA TYR A 706 33.13 47.43 52.27
C TYR A 706 32.93 48.43 51.12
N GLY A 707 33.06 49.72 51.39
CA GLY A 707 32.98 50.77 50.37
C GLY A 707 34.11 50.75 49.36
N SER A 708 35.35 50.47 49.80
CA SER A 708 36.48 50.36 48.86
C SER A 708 36.34 49.14 47.94
N GLN A 709 35.89 48.00 48.46
CA GLN A 709 35.63 46.80 47.67
C GLN A 709 34.45 46.99 46.70
N PHE A 710 33.35 47.57 47.17
CA PHE A 710 32.19 47.89 46.33
C PHE A 710 32.56 48.86 45.20
N SER A 711 33.30 49.93 45.51
CA SER A 711 33.77 50.90 44.53
C SER A 711 34.73 50.28 43.51
N SER A 712 35.64 49.41 43.95
CA SER A 712 36.57 48.71 43.05
C SER A 712 35.84 47.78 42.08
N ILE A 713 34.85 47.00 42.56
CA ILE A 713 34.09 46.11 41.68
C ILE A 713 33.17 46.92 40.75
N SER A 714 32.54 47.99 41.24
CA SER A 714 31.74 48.87 40.38
C SER A 714 32.58 49.51 39.25
N THR A 715 33.78 50.00 39.58
CA THR A 715 34.73 50.53 38.57
C THR A 715 35.19 49.47 37.57
N ASP A 716 35.36 48.22 38.01
CA ASP A 716 35.66 47.08 37.14
C ASP A 716 34.50 46.74 36.21
N VAL A 717 33.26 46.75 36.72
CA VAL A 717 32.04 46.55 35.93
C VAL A 717 31.88 47.64 34.88
N ASP A 718 32.06 48.91 35.28
CA ASP A 718 32.04 50.05 34.36
C ASP A 718 33.08 49.87 33.24
N ARG A 719 34.31 49.50 33.58
CA ARG A 719 35.37 49.25 32.58
C ARG A 719 34.98 48.14 31.61
N LEU A 720 34.42 47.03 32.11
CA LEU A 720 33.95 45.93 31.27
C LEU A 720 32.78 46.34 30.37
N MET A 721 31.85 47.15 30.87
CA MET A 721 30.77 47.73 30.08
C MET A 721 31.26 48.68 28.99
N HIS A 722 32.30 49.48 29.27
CA HIS A 722 32.94 50.36 28.29
C HIS A 722 33.74 49.58 27.23
N ASN A 723 34.23 48.39 27.57
CA ASN A 723 34.93 47.49 26.64
C ASN A 723 33.98 46.55 25.89
N GLY A 724 32.67 46.60 26.14
CA GLY A 724 31.68 45.75 25.49
C GLY A 724 31.60 44.32 25.99
N ALA A 725 32.28 44.00 27.10
CA ALA A 725 32.28 42.70 27.74
C ALA A 725 31.09 42.56 28.70
N TYR A 726 29.86 42.68 28.18
CA TYR A 726 28.63 42.74 29.00
C TYR A 726 28.39 41.49 29.83
N ASP A 727 28.74 40.31 29.32
CA ASP A 727 28.61 39.05 30.06
C ASP A 727 29.60 38.94 31.23
N GLU A 728 30.79 39.52 31.09
CA GLU A 728 31.76 39.60 32.19
C GLU A 728 31.36 40.68 33.19
N ALA A 729 30.84 41.81 32.70
CA ALA A 729 30.29 42.88 33.52
C ALA A 729 29.13 42.39 34.39
N ALA A 730 28.19 41.63 33.83
CA ALA A 730 27.07 41.02 34.56
C ALA A 730 27.55 40.10 35.68
N ARG A 731 28.51 39.21 35.37
CA ARG A 731 29.08 38.30 36.37
C ARG A 731 29.81 39.05 37.49
N LYS A 732 30.52 40.13 37.17
CA LYS A 732 31.15 40.98 38.19
C LYS A 732 30.14 41.81 38.98
N ALA A 733 29.08 42.31 38.37
CA ALA A 733 28.00 43.03 39.06
C ALA A 733 27.29 42.14 40.07
N ALA A 734 27.04 40.88 39.74
CA ALA A 734 26.47 39.90 40.66
C ALA A 734 27.33 39.67 41.93
N ALA A 735 28.65 39.84 41.84
CA ALA A 735 29.54 39.72 43.01
C ALA A 735 29.31 40.83 44.05
N LEU A 736 28.71 41.97 43.67
CA LEU A 736 28.35 43.05 44.60
C LEU A 736 27.32 42.60 45.64
N ALA A 737 26.43 41.67 45.28
CA ALA A 737 25.45 41.11 46.21
C ALA A 737 26.14 40.41 47.40
N GLY A 738 27.27 39.72 47.16
CA GLY A 738 28.05 39.08 48.20
C GLY A 738 28.63 40.07 49.22
N ILE A 739 29.02 41.27 48.78
CA ILE A 739 29.49 42.35 49.67
C ILE A 739 28.35 42.84 50.57
N LEU A 740 27.15 43.01 50.01
CA LEU A 740 25.97 43.44 50.79
C LEU A 740 25.59 42.40 51.85
N THR A 741 25.59 41.11 51.49
CA THR A 741 25.32 40.03 52.46
C THR A 741 26.38 39.98 53.56
N ALA A 742 27.66 40.14 53.22
CA ALA A 742 28.73 40.19 54.22
C ALA A 742 28.57 41.39 55.17
N MET A 743 28.15 42.55 54.64
CA MET A 743 27.91 43.76 55.43
C MET A 743 26.71 43.60 56.37
N GLU A 744 25.62 42.97 55.93
CA GLU A 744 24.45 42.66 56.76
C GLU A 744 24.78 41.66 57.88
N GLN A 745 25.50 40.57 57.56
CA GLN A 745 25.95 39.59 58.55
C GLN A 745 26.86 40.21 59.62
N ALA A 746 27.78 41.10 59.21
CA ALA A 746 28.65 41.81 60.12
C ALA A 746 27.84 42.75 61.04
N TYR A 747 26.87 43.48 60.52
CA TYR A 747 25.97 44.30 61.33
C TYR A 747 25.14 43.47 62.31
N GLU A 748 24.52 42.38 61.87
CA GLU A 748 23.75 41.49 62.76
C GLU A 748 24.60 40.90 63.88
N SER A 749 25.87 40.59 63.61
CA SER A 749 26.78 40.07 64.63
C SER A 749 27.03 41.09 65.75
N ILE A 750 27.14 42.37 65.40
CA ILE A 750 27.28 43.48 66.36
C ILE A 750 26.00 43.64 67.18
N ILE A 751 24.83 43.64 66.54
CA ILE A 751 23.53 43.74 67.23
C ILE A 751 23.30 42.55 68.17
N ARG A 752 23.71 41.34 67.77
CA ARG A 752 23.63 40.16 68.63
C ARG A 752 24.55 40.28 69.85
N GLN A 753 25.76 40.82 69.69
CA GLN A 753 26.65 41.11 70.82
C GLN A 753 26.10 42.19 71.75
N GLU A 754 25.53 43.27 71.21
CA GLU A 754 24.88 44.33 72.01
C GLU A 754 23.69 43.77 72.79
N ARG A 755 22.80 42.98 72.16
CA ARG A 755 21.70 42.33 72.88
C ARG A 755 22.19 41.37 73.95
N GLN A 756 23.29 40.64 73.71
CA GLN A 756 23.88 39.78 74.75
C GLN A 756 24.47 40.59 75.91
N GLN A 757 25.03 41.77 75.65
CA GLN A 757 25.53 42.70 76.68
C GLN A 757 24.39 43.41 77.42
N GLU A 758 23.33 43.84 76.72
CA GLU A 758 22.11 44.41 77.31
C GLU A 758 21.33 43.36 78.10
N GLU A 759 21.26 42.10 77.63
CA GLU A 759 20.69 40.99 78.40
C GLU A 759 21.54 40.67 79.62
N ALA A 760 22.87 40.77 79.55
CA ALA A 760 23.74 40.64 80.72
C ALA A 760 23.57 41.82 81.71
N ALA A 761 23.44 43.05 81.20
CA ALA A 761 23.22 44.25 82.00
C ALA A 761 21.80 44.30 82.61
N SER A 762 20.79 43.86 81.87
CA SER A 762 19.41 43.73 82.35
C SER A 762 19.24 42.52 83.27
N ARG A 763 20.02 41.45 83.14
CA ARG A 763 20.11 40.39 84.17
C ARG A 763 20.79 40.89 85.46
N GLN A 764 21.75 41.82 85.36
CA GLN A 764 22.31 42.49 86.54
C GLN A 764 21.35 43.53 87.16
N ALA A 765 20.50 44.18 86.37
CA ALA A 765 19.46 45.10 86.86
C ALA A 765 18.19 44.39 87.37
N ALA A 766 17.80 43.26 86.78
CA ALA A 766 16.62 42.46 87.14
C ALA A 766 16.83 41.63 88.43
N ASN A 767 18.07 41.47 88.91
CA ASN A 767 18.34 40.82 90.19
C ASN A 767 18.23 41.78 91.39
N ARG A 768 17.77 43.03 91.17
CA ARG A 768 17.62 44.04 92.23
C ARG A 768 16.20 44.49 92.54
N ASN A 769 15.17 44.12 91.76
CA ASN A 769 13.80 44.51 92.09
C ASN A 769 12.78 43.38 91.94
N THR A 770 12.37 42.96 93.12
CA THR A 770 11.19 42.21 93.54
C THR A 770 9.86 42.64 92.90
N SER A 771 9.01 41.62 92.71
CA SER A 771 7.57 41.57 93.00
C SER A 771 6.53 42.23 92.07
N SER A 772 5.47 41.43 91.86
CA SER A 772 4.12 41.75 91.36
C SER A 772 3.98 42.03 89.86
N ASN A 773 2.89 41.74 89.13
CA ASN A 773 1.76 40.78 89.11
C ASN A 773 0.75 41.41 88.11
N SER A 774 0.16 40.61 87.20
CA SER A 774 -1.06 40.85 86.37
C SER A 774 -1.11 42.10 85.44
N SER A 775 -1.80 42.20 84.31
CA SER A 775 -2.85 41.47 83.56
C SER A 775 -2.83 41.99 82.11
N GLY A 776 -3.12 41.23 81.04
CA GLY A 776 -4.47 41.09 80.45
C GLY A 776 -4.65 41.94 79.17
N GLY A 777 -5.09 41.34 78.05
CA GLY A 777 -5.57 42.10 76.89
C GLY A 777 -5.47 41.39 75.52
N SER A 778 -6.62 40.97 74.98
CA SER A 778 -6.88 40.39 73.65
C SER A 778 -7.46 41.42 72.67
N SER A 779 -7.22 41.30 71.35
CA SER A 779 -8.04 41.83 70.22
C SER A 779 -7.41 41.42 68.87
N TRP A 780 -7.96 40.51 68.06
CA TRP A 780 -8.98 40.67 66.98
C TRP A 780 -8.59 41.53 65.76
N GLY A 781 -8.42 40.84 64.61
CA GLY A 781 -8.92 41.18 63.27
C GLY A 781 -8.24 42.29 62.43
N ASN A 782 -7.85 41.98 61.18
CA ASN A 782 -8.66 42.32 60.00
C ASN A 782 -8.11 41.76 58.68
N ASN A 783 -9.04 41.34 57.80
CA ASN A 783 -8.85 41.06 56.37
C ASN A 783 -8.49 42.34 55.59
N ASN A 784 -7.72 42.23 54.50
CA ASN A 784 -8.19 42.75 53.22
C ASN A 784 -7.46 42.21 51.98
N ASN A 785 -8.27 42.15 50.93
CA ASN A 785 -8.12 41.58 49.60
C ASN A 785 -7.31 42.50 48.65
N SER A 786 -6.58 41.95 47.67
CA SER A 786 -6.51 42.50 46.30
C SER A 786 -5.76 41.57 45.32
N ASN A 787 -6.36 41.39 44.13
CA ASN A 787 -5.93 40.58 42.98
C ASN A 787 -4.80 41.25 42.15
N SER A 788 -3.97 40.46 41.44
CA SER A 788 -4.01 40.31 39.95
C SER A 788 -2.72 39.74 39.30
N SER A 789 -2.95 38.84 38.32
CA SER A 789 -2.28 38.59 37.01
C SER A 789 -0.83 38.05 36.83
N GLY A 790 -0.70 37.11 35.87
CA GLY A 790 0.51 36.66 35.14
C GLY A 790 1.16 35.38 35.70
N GLY A 791 1.55 34.31 34.99
CA GLY A 791 1.73 33.97 33.58
C GLY A 791 2.85 32.89 33.47
N SER A 792 2.66 31.90 32.58
CA SER A 792 3.61 30.94 31.96
C SER A 792 4.31 29.76 32.70
N SER A 793 4.16 28.59 32.04
CA SER A 793 5.04 27.42 31.75
C SER A 793 5.53 26.46 32.85
N TRP A 794 5.22 25.16 32.67
CA TRP A 794 6.05 24.25 31.85
C TRP A 794 5.18 23.56 30.81
#